data_AF-A0A248YV29-F1
#
_entry.id   AF-A0A248YV29-F1
#
_cell.length_a   1.000
_cell.length_b   1.000
_cell.length_c   1.000
_cell.angle_alpha   90.00
_cell.angle_beta   90.00
_cell.angle_gamma   90.00
#
_symmetry.space_group_name_H-M   'P 1'
#
loop_
_entity.id
_entity.type
_entity.pdbx_description
1 polymer ?
#
loop_
_entity_poly.entity_id
_entity_poly.type
_entity_poly.pdbx_seq_one_letter_code
_entity_poly.pdbx_strand_id
1 'polypeptide(L)'
;MAAGPDREKALDLALAQIDKQFGKGSVMRLGERPVVQTAVIPTSSIALDVALGVGGLPRGRVVEIYGPESSGKTTVALHAVANAQRAGGIAAFIDAEHALDPEYARALGVDTDALLVSQPDTGEQALEIADMLVRSGALDIIVIDSVAALVPRAEIEGEMGDSHVGLQARLMSQALRKITGVLNNTGTTAIFINQLREKIGVMFGCMSYSTRVTLADGRQEKIGRIVNQRMDVEVLSYNPDTDRVEPRRITNWFNNGPAESFLQFTVAKAGGSGRARFAATANHLIRTPGGWQAAGDLIAGDRVMLAEERRLGEQQWQVVLGSLLGDGNLSPGRNGRSGVRFRLGHDARQAAYLDWKVSLLGNISVSRRVDPRGAVLADFTPLPELDELHRAVYLGDGRKHLGWDYLKALTPLALAVWYMDAGCFTDRSTGVRQRADDGSGRIEICVETMSEGSRERLVDYLRDVHDLDVTLIANGVRGAAIVFTAASSARFHELTAPYVPAAMESKLPPRFRGRCTVEPQLAAAELAPVPARVLDVRVKPKGRSMNRFDIEVEGNHNYFVDGVMVHNSPETTTGGRALKFYASVRLDVRRIESLKDGTDVVGNRTRVKVVKNKVAAPFKQAEFDIMYGKGISREGSLIDVGVEQSIIRKSGAWYTYDGDQLGQGKEKAREFLRENPDVAAEIEKKILEKLGVGTGAGDAASGPELPPVDF
;
A
#
# COMPACT_ATOMS: atom_id res chain seq x y z
N MET A 1 -18.67 31.39 16.41
CA MET A 1 -19.87 32.17 16.03
C MET A 1 -21.09 31.46 16.57
N ALA A 2 -21.79 32.04 17.55
CA ALA A 2 -23.05 31.47 18.04
C ALA A 2 -24.13 31.63 16.95
N ALA A 3 -24.74 30.52 16.52
CA ALA A 3 -25.88 30.57 15.62
C ALA A 3 -27.07 31.20 16.38
N GLY A 4 -27.70 32.22 15.81
CA GLY A 4 -28.84 32.88 16.45
C GLY A 4 -30.05 31.95 16.65
N PRO A 5 -30.92 32.23 17.64
CA PRO A 5 -32.02 31.37 18.08
C PRO A 5 -33.06 30.99 17.00
N ASP A 6 -33.12 31.72 15.88
CA ASP A 6 -34.04 31.42 14.77
C ASP A 6 -33.59 30.24 13.89
N ARG A 7 -32.29 29.98 13.78
CA ARG A 7 -31.79 28.85 12.97
C ARG A 7 -32.06 27.50 13.62
N GLU A 8 -31.99 27.44 14.94
CA GLU A 8 -32.22 26.22 15.71
C GLU A 8 -33.70 25.83 15.68
N LYS A 9 -34.61 26.80 15.86
CA LYS A 9 -36.06 26.57 15.69
C LYS A 9 -36.44 26.11 14.28
N ALA A 10 -35.84 26.70 13.24
CA ALA A 10 -36.10 26.29 11.86
C ALA A 10 -35.60 24.86 11.59
N LEU A 11 -34.46 24.48 12.17
CA LEU A 11 -33.93 23.12 12.10
C LEU A 11 -34.85 22.13 12.82
N ASP A 12 -35.32 22.45 14.03
CA ASP A 12 -36.19 21.56 14.80
C ASP A 12 -37.55 21.34 14.14
N LEU A 13 -38.12 22.38 13.52
CA LEU A 13 -39.33 22.27 12.70
C LEU A 13 -39.12 21.38 11.47
N ALA A 14 -37.97 21.51 10.79
CA ALA A 14 -37.63 20.66 9.66
C ALA A 14 -37.44 19.20 10.10
N LEU A 15 -36.74 18.95 11.21
CA LEU A 15 -36.56 17.62 11.78
C LEU A 15 -37.91 16.98 12.17
N ALA A 16 -38.79 17.72 12.84
CA ALA A 16 -40.13 17.25 13.20
C ALA A 16 -41.01 16.97 11.97
N GLN A 17 -40.89 17.77 10.91
CA GLN A 17 -41.59 17.54 9.66
C GLN A 17 -41.07 16.29 8.94
N ILE A 18 -39.76 16.07 8.95
CA ILE A 18 -39.12 14.87 8.39
C ILE A 18 -39.58 13.62 9.15
N ASP A 19 -39.56 13.63 10.48
CA ASP A 19 -40.07 12.51 11.29
C ASP A 19 -41.57 12.24 11.06
N LYS A 20 -42.36 13.29 10.86
CA LYS A 20 -43.80 13.15 10.56
C LYS A 20 -44.05 12.57 9.16
N GLN A 21 -43.22 12.91 8.18
CA GLN A 21 -43.38 12.46 6.79
C GLN A 21 -42.77 11.08 6.52
N PHE A 22 -41.65 10.75 7.15
CA PHE A 22 -40.83 9.58 6.84
C PHE A 22 -40.69 8.58 8.01
N GLY A 23 -41.34 8.87 9.15
CA GLY A 23 -41.31 8.04 10.36
C GLY A 23 -40.24 8.51 11.36
N LYS A 24 -40.48 8.22 12.65
CA LYS A 24 -39.56 8.55 13.74
C LYS A 24 -38.17 7.93 13.49
N GLY A 25 -37.12 8.75 13.60
CA GLY A 25 -35.73 8.32 13.43
C GLY A 25 -35.22 8.39 11.99
N SER A 26 -35.98 9.02 11.10
CA SER A 26 -35.60 9.23 9.70
C SER A 26 -34.44 10.22 9.55
N VAL A 27 -34.33 11.21 10.46
CA VAL A 27 -33.15 12.10 10.59
C VAL A 27 -32.85 12.32 12.07
N MET A 28 -31.59 12.14 12.47
CA MET A 28 -31.15 12.26 13.86
C MET A 28 -29.75 12.90 13.90
N ARG A 29 -29.39 13.56 15.02
CA ARG A 29 -28.00 14.02 15.20
C ARG A 29 -27.10 12.80 15.39
N LEU A 30 -25.92 12.80 14.76
CA LEU A 30 -25.01 11.64 14.76
C LEU A 30 -24.60 11.20 16.17
N GLY A 31 -24.48 12.14 17.13
CA GLY A 31 -24.17 11.86 18.54
C GLY A 31 -25.37 11.47 19.41
N GLU A 32 -26.60 11.58 18.90
CA GLU A 32 -27.82 11.12 19.58
C GLU A 32 -28.20 9.69 19.17
N ARG A 33 -27.48 9.10 18.21
CA ARG A 33 -27.54 7.65 18.03
C ARG A 33 -26.99 7.05 19.33
N PRO A 34 -27.75 6.19 20.05
CA PRO A 34 -27.08 5.30 20.99
C PRO A 34 -25.93 4.65 20.23
N VAL A 35 -24.76 4.56 20.84
CA VAL A 35 -23.65 3.79 20.26
C VAL A 35 -24.15 2.36 20.16
N VAL A 36 -24.81 2.03 19.06
CA VAL A 36 -25.30 0.69 18.80
C VAL A 36 -24.04 -0.11 18.53
N GLN A 37 -23.54 -0.77 19.57
CA GLN A 37 -22.61 -1.86 19.40
C GLN A 37 -23.18 -2.74 18.29
N THR A 38 -22.46 -2.87 17.19
CA THR A 38 -22.96 -3.61 16.03
C THR A 38 -23.13 -5.05 16.49
N ALA A 39 -24.37 -5.53 16.59
CA ALA A 39 -24.62 -6.92 16.93
C ALA A 39 -23.96 -7.81 15.88
N VAL A 40 -23.38 -8.94 16.29
CA VAL A 40 -22.55 -9.78 15.42
C VAL A 40 -22.97 -11.24 15.45
N ILE A 41 -22.60 -11.96 14.40
CA ILE A 41 -22.70 -13.42 14.29
C ILE A 41 -21.26 -13.98 14.32
N PRO A 42 -20.88 -14.78 15.33
CA PRO A 42 -19.54 -15.36 15.42
C PRO A 42 -19.20 -16.24 14.21
N THR A 43 -17.92 -16.34 13.85
CA THR A 43 -17.47 -17.13 12.67
C THR A 43 -17.00 -18.55 13.00
N SER A 44 -16.98 -18.93 14.28
CA SER A 44 -16.34 -20.15 14.81
C SER A 44 -14.80 -20.14 14.77
N SER A 45 -14.19 -19.07 14.24
CA SER A 45 -12.75 -18.84 14.26
C SER A 45 -12.45 -17.60 15.10
N ILE A 46 -11.84 -17.82 16.27
CA ILE A 46 -11.42 -16.71 17.15
C ILE A 46 -10.50 -15.76 16.42
N ALA A 47 -9.56 -16.30 15.63
CA ALA A 47 -8.67 -15.48 14.82
C ALA A 47 -9.43 -14.57 13.85
N LEU A 48 -10.50 -15.09 13.21
CA LEU A 48 -11.31 -14.30 12.29
C LEU A 48 -12.19 -13.28 13.00
N ASP A 49 -12.80 -13.65 14.14
CA ASP A 49 -13.61 -12.75 14.96
C ASP A 49 -12.78 -11.56 15.49
N VAL A 50 -11.53 -11.83 15.89
CA VAL A 50 -10.53 -10.81 16.25
C VAL A 50 -10.13 -9.95 15.05
N ALA A 51 -9.86 -10.57 13.90
CA ALA A 51 -9.48 -9.84 12.68
C ALA A 51 -10.62 -8.94 12.16
N LEU A 52 -11.88 -9.31 12.40
CA LEU A 52 -13.05 -8.49 12.11
C LEU A 52 -13.17 -7.29 13.06
N GLY A 53 -12.55 -7.36 14.24
CA GLY A 53 -12.45 -6.27 15.23
C GLY A 53 -13.72 -6.03 16.04
N VAL A 54 -14.87 -6.50 15.57
CA VAL A 54 -16.16 -6.42 16.27
C VAL A 54 -16.59 -7.77 16.89
N GLY A 55 -15.77 -8.82 16.77
CA GLY A 55 -16.05 -10.14 17.33
C GLY A 55 -16.92 -11.05 16.47
N GLY A 56 -17.16 -10.70 15.20
CA GLY A 56 -17.90 -11.53 14.26
C GLY A 56 -18.41 -10.77 13.04
N LEU A 57 -19.28 -11.41 12.27
CA LEU A 57 -19.93 -10.82 11.10
C LEU A 57 -21.02 -9.83 11.54
N PRO A 58 -21.04 -8.58 11.04
CA PRO A 58 -21.99 -7.58 11.49
C PRO A 58 -23.42 -7.85 11.01
N ARG A 59 -24.39 -7.81 11.93
CA ARG A 59 -25.83 -7.92 11.64
C ARG A 59 -26.34 -6.74 10.83
N GLY A 60 -27.36 -6.99 10.01
CA GLY A 60 -27.99 -6.00 9.14
C GLY A 60 -27.14 -5.53 7.97
N ARG A 61 -26.06 -6.25 7.63
CA ARG A 61 -25.09 -5.84 6.60
C ARG A 61 -24.89 -6.90 5.53
N VAL A 62 -24.37 -6.45 4.40
CA VAL A 62 -23.87 -7.30 3.32
C VAL A 62 -22.41 -7.68 3.59
N VAL A 63 -22.11 -8.98 3.53
CA VAL A 63 -20.78 -9.58 3.63
C VAL A 63 -20.48 -10.31 2.31
N GLU A 64 -19.29 -10.09 1.74
CA GLU A 64 -18.82 -10.87 0.58
C GLU A 64 -17.69 -11.80 1.03
N ILE A 65 -17.82 -13.10 0.77
CA ILE A 65 -16.78 -14.10 0.98
C ILE A 65 -16.35 -14.60 -0.39
N TYR A 66 -15.09 -14.33 -0.77
CA TYR A 66 -14.58 -14.71 -2.08
C TYR A 66 -13.20 -15.38 -1.99
N GLY A 67 -12.82 -16.11 -3.04
CA GLY A 67 -11.58 -16.87 -3.07
C GLY A 67 -11.59 -17.99 -4.11
N PRO A 68 -10.45 -18.68 -4.29
CA PRO A 68 -10.33 -19.81 -5.22
C PRO A 68 -11.30 -20.96 -4.89
N GLU A 69 -11.49 -21.88 -5.83
CA GLU A 69 -12.21 -23.12 -5.57
C GLU A 69 -11.59 -23.89 -4.40
N SER A 70 -12.42 -24.58 -3.62
CA SER A 70 -11.99 -25.37 -2.45
C SER A 70 -11.20 -24.60 -1.38
N SER A 71 -11.30 -23.26 -1.34
CA SER A 71 -10.61 -22.45 -0.32
C SER A 71 -11.28 -22.43 1.05
N GLY A 72 -12.52 -22.92 1.15
CA GLY A 72 -13.30 -22.96 2.40
C GLY A 72 -14.39 -21.89 2.53
N LYS A 73 -14.76 -21.21 1.45
CA LYS A 73 -15.80 -20.15 1.43
C LYS A 73 -17.13 -20.61 2.03
N THR A 74 -17.70 -21.69 1.47
CA THR A 74 -18.97 -22.28 1.92
C THR A 74 -18.88 -22.79 3.35
N THR A 75 -17.72 -23.33 3.77
CA THR A 75 -17.50 -23.74 5.16
C THR A 75 -17.58 -22.56 6.13
N VAL A 76 -16.94 -21.42 5.82
CA VAL A 76 -17.03 -20.20 6.64
C VAL A 76 -18.49 -19.71 6.73
N ALA A 77 -19.23 -19.75 5.61
CA ALA A 77 -20.63 -19.34 5.59
C ALA A 77 -21.54 -20.28 6.41
N LEU A 78 -21.37 -21.60 6.29
CA LEU A 78 -22.14 -22.59 7.04
C LEU A 78 -21.86 -22.51 8.55
N HIS A 79 -20.63 -22.20 8.97
CA HIS A 79 -20.36 -21.92 10.38
C HIS A 79 -21.07 -20.67 10.89
N ALA A 80 -21.18 -19.62 10.09
CA ALA A 80 -21.97 -18.45 10.45
C ALA A 80 -23.47 -18.79 10.58
N VAL A 81 -23.99 -19.64 9.68
CA VAL A 81 -25.37 -20.16 9.76
C VAL A 81 -25.59 -20.97 11.04
N ALA A 82 -24.72 -21.94 11.32
CA ALA A 82 -24.79 -22.78 12.52
C ALA A 82 -24.76 -21.93 13.81
N ASN A 83 -23.92 -20.88 13.84
CA ASN A 83 -23.85 -19.97 14.99
C ASN A 83 -25.10 -19.11 15.13
N ALA A 84 -25.70 -18.66 14.04
CA ALA A 84 -26.97 -17.93 14.07
C ALA A 84 -28.11 -18.81 14.57
N GLN A 85 -28.22 -20.05 14.08
CA GLN A 85 -29.24 -21.02 14.52
C GLN A 85 -29.06 -21.40 15.99
N ARG A 86 -27.82 -21.61 16.45
CA ARG A 86 -27.54 -21.88 17.87
C ARG A 86 -27.98 -20.74 18.79
N ALA A 87 -27.97 -19.50 18.30
CA ALA A 87 -28.50 -18.34 19.01
C ALA A 87 -30.04 -18.22 18.92
N GLY A 88 -30.74 -19.22 18.37
CA GLY A 88 -32.18 -19.24 18.16
C GLY A 88 -32.66 -18.47 16.92
N GLY A 89 -31.74 -18.06 16.05
CA GLY A 89 -32.06 -17.29 14.85
C GLY A 89 -32.49 -18.15 13.66
N ILE A 90 -33.18 -17.54 12.71
CA ILE A 90 -33.64 -18.20 11.48
C ILE A 90 -32.65 -17.94 10.35
N ALA A 91 -32.28 -19.00 9.64
CA ALA A 91 -31.33 -18.96 8.53
C ALA A 91 -31.98 -19.41 7.22
N ALA A 92 -31.51 -18.80 6.11
CA ALA A 92 -31.83 -19.26 4.76
C ALA A 92 -30.57 -19.41 3.91
N PHE A 93 -30.63 -20.33 2.94
CA PHE A 93 -29.57 -20.64 2.01
C PHE A 93 -30.14 -20.69 0.58
N ILE A 94 -29.67 -19.78 -0.27
CA ILE A 94 -29.98 -19.74 -1.69
C ILE A 94 -28.84 -20.45 -2.42
N ASP A 95 -29.05 -21.72 -2.74
CA ASP A 95 -28.10 -22.61 -3.41
C ASP A 95 -28.28 -22.52 -4.93
N ALA A 96 -27.72 -21.45 -5.51
CA ALA A 96 -27.69 -21.26 -6.95
C ALA A 96 -26.65 -22.16 -7.65
N GLU A 97 -25.64 -22.68 -6.93
CA GLU A 97 -24.68 -23.65 -7.47
C GLU A 97 -25.21 -25.09 -7.48
N HIS A 98 -26.34 -25.38 -6.83
CA HIS A 98 -26.89 -26.72 -6.63
C HIS A 98 -25.86 -27.70 -6.03
N ALA A 99 -25.04 -27.20 -5.10
CA ALA A 99 -23.86 -27.89 -4.59
C ALA A 99 -23.83 -28.01 -3.05
N LEU A 100 -24.91 -27.61 -2.38
CA LEU A 100 -24.99 -27.74 -0.92
C LEU A 100 -25.14 -29.21 -0.52
N ASP A 101 -24.20 -29.71 0.29
CA ASP A 101 -24.26 -31.03 0.92
C ASP A 101 -24.92 -30.96 2.31
N PRO A 102 -26.13 -31.55 2.50
CA PRO A 102 -26.81 -31.55 3.79
C PRO A 102 -26.08 -32.32 4.89
N GLU A 103 -25.39 -33.42 4.55
CA GLU A 103 -24.65 -34.23 5.53
C GLU A 103 -23.47 -33.45 6.06
N TYR A 104 -22.73 -32.78 5.17
CA TYR A 104 -21.64 -31.89 5.57
C TYR A 104 -22.16 -30.70 6.39
N ALA A 105 -23.24 -30.04 5.98
CA ALA A 105 -23.82 -28.93 6.74
C ALA A 105 -24.21 -29.37 8.17
N ARG A 106 -24.84 -30.54 8.31
CA ARG A 106 -25.18 -31.13 9.61
C ARG A 106 -23.93 -31.40 10.45
N ALA A 107 -22.87 -31.92 9.84
CA ALA A 107 -21.59 -32.16 10.51
C ALA A 107 -20.94 -30.85 11.03
N LEU A 108 -21.20 -29.71 10.36
CA LEU A 108 -20.77 -28.38 10.82
C LEU A 108 -21.66 -27.78 11.92
N GLY A 109 -22.72 -28.49 12.32
CA GLY A 109 -23.67 -28.07 13.35
C GLY A 109 -24.80 -27.18 12.85
N VAL A 110 -25.09 -27.19 11.53
CA VAL A 110 -26.28 -26.57 10.96
C VAL A 110 -27.49 -27.46 11.26
N ASP A 111 -28.56 -26.86 11.78
CA ASP A 111 -29.86 -27.52 11.85
C ASP A 111 -30.49 -27.53 10.46
N THR A 112 -30.31 -28.65 9.76
CA THR A 112 -30.77 -28.84 8.39
C THR A 112 -32.29 -28.91 8.27
N ASP A 113 -32.99 -29.29 9.35
CA ASP A 113 -34.44 -29.47 9.34
C ASP A 113 -35.15 -28.10 9.45
N ALA A 114 -34.51 -27.15 10.14
CA ALA A 114 -34.97 -25.76 10.25
C ALA A 114 -34.39 -24.80 9.20
N LEU A 115 -33.39 -25.21 8.40
CA LEU A 115 -32.76 -24.36 7.40
C LEU A 115 -33.66 -24.18 6.17
N LEU A 116 -33.99 -22.92 5.85
CA LEU A 116 -34.73 -22.60 4.63
C LEU A 116 -33.81 -22.68 3.42
N VAL A 117 -33.97 -23.69 2.55
CA VAL A 117 -33.16 -23.84 1.34
C VAL A 117 -33.99 -23.49 0.10
N SER A 118 -33.40 -22.75 -0.83
CA SER A 118 -33.97 -22.49 -2.14
C SER A 118 -32.93 -22.76 -3.23
N GLN A 119 -33.35 -23.49 -4.27
CA GLN A 119 -32.56 -23.78 -5.47
C GLN A 119 -33.24 -23.10 -6.66
N PRO A 120 -32.90 -21.84 -6.94
CA PRO A 120 -33.56 -21.04 -7.98
C PRO A 120 -33.07 -21.40 -9.39
N ASP A 121 -33.95 -21.26 -10.38
CA ASP A 121 -33.65 -21.48 -11.79
C ASP A 121 -32.93 -20.27 -12.42
N THR A 122 -33.15 -19.05 -11.91
CA THR A 122 -32.60 -17.81 -12.47
C THR A 122 -32.05 -16.88 -11.39
N GLY A 123 -31.12 -16.01 -11.77
CA GLY A 123 -30.54 -14.99 -10.90
C GLY A 123 -31.57 -13.98 -10.38
N GLU A 124 -32.55 -13.59 -11.21
CA GLU A 124 -33.66 -12.74 -10.79
C GLU A 124 -34.48 -13.40 -9.67
N GLN A 125 -34.90 -14.65 -9.89
CA GLN A 125 -35.68 -15.42 -8.91
C GLN A 125 -34.92 -15.58 -7.59
N ALA A 126 -33.63 -15.91 -7.64
CA ALA A 126 -32.78 -16.02 -6.46
C ALA A 126 -32.80 -14.75 -5.60
N LEU A 127 -32.63 -13.59 -6.24
CA LEU A 127 -32.56 -12.30 -5.57
C LEU A 127 -33.94 -11.79 -5.12
N GLU A 128 -35.02 -12.14 -5.82
CA GLU A 128 -36.39 -11.86 -5.40
C GLU A 128 -36.79 -12.68 -4.17
N ILE A 129 -36.48 -13.98 -4.15
CA ILE A 129 -36.67 -14.84 -2.98
C ILE A 129 -35.90 -14.27 -1.79
N ALA A 130 -34.63 -13.89 -1.99
CA ALA A 130 -33.84 -13.25 -0.95
C ALA A 130 -34.46 -11.95 -0.43
N ASP A 131 -34.95 -11.06 -1.31
CA ASP A 131 -35.61 -9.81 -0.91
C ASP A 131 -36.91 -10.07 -0.13
N MET A 132 -37.73 -11.04 -0.56
CA MET A 132 -38.96 -11.44 0.14
C MET A 132 -38.67 -11.99 1.54
N LEU A 133 -37.70 -12.89 1.66
CA LEU A 133 -37.30 -13.47 2.94
C LEU A 133 -36.76 -12.39 3.89
N VAL A 134 -35.89 -11.51 3.40
CA VAL A 134 -35.36 -10.40 4.21
C VAL A 134 -36.49 -9.45 4.64
N ARG A 135 -37.42 -9.08 3.76
CA ARG A 135 -38.56 -8.18 4.08
C ARG A 135 -39.52 -8.76 5.11
N SER A 136 -39.57 -10.07 5.28
CA SER A 136 -40.38 -10.69 6.34
C SER A 136 -39.96 -10.25 7.75
N GLY A 137 -38.71 -9.79 7.92
CA GLY A 137 -38.14 -9.41 9.21
C GLY A 137 -37.83 -10.59 10.13
N ALA A 138 -38.07 -11.83 9.70
CA ALA A 138 -37.89 -13.03 10.51
C ALA A 138 -36.50 -13.65 10.41
N LEU A 139 -35.73 -13.33 9.35
CA LEU A 139 -34.41 -13.94 9.12
C LEU A 139 -33.29 -13.19 9.85
N ASP A 140 -32.38 -13.94 10.47
CA ASP A 140 -31.14 -13.44 11.04
C ASP A 140 -29.99 -13.45 10.04
N ILE A 141 -29.96 -14.47 9.17
CA ILE A 141 -28.90 -14.67 8.20
C ILE A 141 -29.43 -15.29 6.90
N ILE A 142 -28.93 -14.82 5.77
CA ILE A 142 -29.16 -15.41 4.45
C ILE A 142 -27.83 -15.57 3.72
N VAL A 143 -27.59 -16.76 3.17
CA VAL A 143 -26.42 -17.06 2.34
C VAL A 143 -26.85 -17.21 0.89
N ILE A 144 -26.10 -16.62 -0.04
CA ILE A 144 -26.29 -16.78 -1.48
C ILE A 144 -25.02 -17.44 -2.03
N ASP A 145 -25.13 -18.72 -2.40
CA ASP A 145 -24.04 -19.54 -2.94
C ASP A 145 -24.34 -19.95 -4.39
N SER A 146 -23.75 -19.33 -5.41
CA SER A 146 -22.83 -18.20 -5.37
C SER A 146 -23.25 -17.12 -6.36
N VAL A 147 -22.67 -15.92 -6.21
CA VAL A 147 -22.88 -14.79 -7.13
C VAL A 147 -22.56 -15.19 -8.58
N ALA A 148 -21.59 -16.08 -8.80
CA ALA A 148 -21.22 -16.53 -10.13
C ALA A 148 -22.34 -17.36 -10.81
N ALA A 149 -23.18 -18.04 -10.02
CA ALA A 149 -24.29 -18.85 -10.49
C ALA A 149 -25.62 -18.07 -10.61
N LEU A 150 -25.64 -16.78 -10.27
CA LEU A 150 -26.81 -15.92 -10.49
C LEU A 150 -26.90 -15.53 -11.97
N VAL A 151 -27.32 -16.46 -12.82
CA VAL A 151 -27.41 -16.27 -14.27
C VAL A 151 -28.75 -15.60 -14.61
N PRO A 152 -28.76 -14.44 -15.29
CA PRO A 152 -29.99 -13.75 -15.68
C PRO A 152 -30.87 -14.62 -16.60
N ARG A 153 -32.20 -14.53 -16.46
CA ARG A 153 -33.14 -15.30 -17.28
C ARG A 153 -32.89 -15.17 -18.78
N ALA A 154 -32.58 -13.97 -19.24
CA ALA A 154 -32.28 -13.71 -20.66
C ALA A 154 -31.04 -14.47 -21.17
N GLU A 155 -30.08 -14.81 -20.30
CA GLU A 155 -28.89 -15.59 -20.65
C GLU A 155 -29.19 -17.10 -20.64
N ILE A 156 -30.11 -17.56 -19.79
CA ILE A 156 -30.57 -18.96 -19.74
C ILE A 156 -31.47 -19.30 -20.94
N GLU A 157 -32.36 -18.39 -21.31
CA GLU A 157 -33.30 -18.56 -22.43
C GLU A 157 -32.65 -18.29 -23.80
N GLY A 158 -31.47 -17.65 -23.83
CA GLY A 158 -30.72 -17.32 -25.05
C GLY A 158 -30.00 -18.52 -25.69
N GLU A 159 -29.50 -18.36 -26.91
CA GLU A 159 -28.74 -19.41 -27.58
C GLU A 159 -27.28 -19.42 -27.09
N MET A 160 -26.66 -20.62 -27.07
CA MET A 160 -25.24 -20.75 -26.73
C MET A 160 -24.37 -19.95 -27.72
N GLY A 161 -23.77 -18.86 -27.24
CA GLY A 161 -22.94 -17.97 -28.05
C GLY A 161 -23.49 -16.54 -28.14
N ASP A 162 -24.71 -16.30 -27.68
CA ASP A 162 -25.28 -14.95 -27.61
C ASP A 162 -24.50 -14.06 -26.64
N SER A 163 -24.20 -12.83 -27.09
CA SER A 163 -23.40 -11.89 -26.30
C SER A 163 -24.27 -11.10 -25.33
N HIS A 164 -24.33 -11.53 -24.08
CA HIS A 164 -25.06 -10.84 -23.02
C HIS A 164 -24.12 -10.05 -22.11
N VAL A 165 -23.58 -8.93 -22.62
CA VAL A 165 -22.55 -8.16 -21.90
C VAL A 165 -23.13 -7.46 -20.66
N GLY A 166 -22.68 -7.87 -19.48
CA GLY A 166 -22.89 -7.15 -18.22
C GLY A 166 -24.30 -7.26 -17.62
N LEU A 167 -25.13 -8.19 -18.09
CA LEU A 167 -26.48 -8.42 -17.58
C LEU A 167 -26.46 -8.80 -16.09
N GLN A 168 -25.62 -9.76 -15.69
CA GLN A 168 -25.45 -10.15 -14.28
C GLN A 168 -25.02 -8.97 -13.38
N ALA A 169 -24.12 -8.11 -13.85
CA ALA A 169 -23.66 -6.95 -13.08
C ALA A 169 -24.77 -5.90 -12.87
N ARG A 170 -25.64 -5.72 -13.87
CA ARG A 170 -26.82 -4.83 -13.77
C ARG A 170 -27.85 -5.39 -12.79
N LEU A 171 -28.13 -6.68 -12.88
CA LEU A 171 -29.03 -7.40 -11.96
C LEU A 171 -28.56 -7.24 -10.50
N MET A 172 -27.29 -7.55 -10.22
CA MET A 172 -26.70 -7.38 -8.89
C MET A 172 -26.78 -5.93 -8.40
N SER A 173 -26.51 -4.95 -9.27
CA SER A 173 -26.60 -3.53 -8.92
C SER A 173 -28.01 -3.10 -8.51
N GLN A 174 -29.03 -3.63 -9.20
CA GLN A 174 -30.43 -3.33 -8.91
C GLN A 174 -30.88 -4.02 -7.62
N ALA A 175 -30.55 -5.29 -7.44
CA ALA A 175 -30.91 -6.06 -6.25
C ALA A 175 -30.28 -5.50 -4.97
N LEU A 176 -28.95 -5.28 -4.97
CA LEU A 176 -28.26 -4.73 -3.79
C LEU A 176 -28.78 -3.34 -3.41
N ARG A 177 -29.15 -2.51 -4.39
CA ARG A 177 -29.76 -1.19 -4.12
C ARG A 177 -31.10 -1.31 -3.38
N LYS A 178 -31.90 -2.34 -3.68
CA LYS A 178 -33.18 -2.60 -3.01
C LYS A 178 -33.01 -3.25 -1.63
N ILE A 179 -32.15 -4.26 -1.54
CA ILE A 179 -32.04 -5.15 -0.37
C ILE A 179 -31.24 -4.50 0.77
N THR A 180 -30.21 -3.70 0.48
CA THR A 180 -29.29 -3.17 1.53
C THR A 180 -30.01 -2.34 2.60
N GLY A 181 -31.00 -1.53 2.21
CA GLY A 181 -31.79 -0.75 3.17
C GLY A 181 -32.67 -1.64 4.06
N VAL A 182 -33.22 -2.71 3.50
CA VAL A 182 -34.07 -3.65 4.23
C VAL A 182 -33.23 -4.45 5.23
N LEU A 183 -32.08 -4.98 4.81
CA LEU A 183 -31.15 -5.72 5.69
C LEU A 183 -30.82 -4.91 6.95
N ASN A 184 -30.51 -3.62 6.80
CA ASN A 184 -30.18 -2.77 7.93
C ASN A 184 -31.37 -2.58 8.89
N ASN A 185 -32.59 -2.52 8.36
CA ASN A 185 -33.81 -2.33 9.17
C ASN A 185 -34.25 -3.62 9.86
N THR A 186 -34.04 -4.78 9.25
CA THR A 186 -34.43 -6.09 9.81
C THR A 186 -33.33 -6.73 10.65
N GLY A 187 -32.10 -6.23 10.58
CA GLY A 187 -30.96 -6.83 11.26
C GLY A 187 -30.44 -8.11 10.60
N THR A 188 -30.97 -8.48 9.43
CA THR A 188 -30.58 -9.69 8.69
C THR A 188 -29.18 -9.51 8.07
N THR A 189 -28.30 -10.50 8.26
CA THR A 189 -26.98 -10.53 7.61
C THR A 189 -27.06 -11.25 6.28
N ALA A 190 -26.64 -10.61 5.19
CA ALA A 190 -26.58 -11.26 3.87
C ALA A 190 -25.14 -11.60 3.50
N ILE A 191 -24.84 -12.90 3.37
CA ILE A 191 -23.55 -13.40 2.91
C ILE A 191 -23.66 -13.75 1.43
N PHE A 192 -22.84 -13.11 0.60
CA PHE A 192 -22.65 -13.49 -0.79
C PHE A 192 -21.35 -14.26 -0.93
N ILE A 193 -21.45 -15.54 -1.29
CA ILE A 193 -20.29 -16.32 -1.69
C ILE A 193 -19.98 -15.96 -3.14
N ASN A 194 -18.70 -15.75 -3.43
CA ASN A 194 -18.26 -15.37 -4.76
C ASN A 194 -17.00 -16.15 -5.13
N GLN A 195 -16.85 -16.41 -6.42
CA GLN A 195 -15.65 -17.04 -6.96
C GLN A 195 -14.69 -15.96 -7.42
N LEU A 196 -13.40 -16.24 -7.27
CA LEU A 196 -12.42 -15.53 -8.08
C LEU A 196 -12.60 -16.00 -9.51
N ARG A 197 -12.89 -15.06 -10.40
CA ARG A 197 -12.73 -15.29 -11.81
C ARG A 197 -11.52 -14.51 -12.27
N GLU A 198 -10.71 -15.21 -13.05
CA GLU A 198 -9.93 -14.55 -14.07
C GLU A 198 -10.88 -13.74 -14.93
N LYS A 199 -10.51 -12.52 -15.31
CA LYS A 199 -11.38 -11.66 -16.10
C LYS A 199 -11.56 -12.25 -17.51
N ILE A 200 -12.47 -13.20 -17.68
CA ILE A 200 -12.96 -13.60 -19.00
C ILE A 200 -13.93 -12.50 -19.46
N GLY A 201 -13.61 -11.83 -20.56
CA GLY A 201 -14.46 -10.80 -21.17
C GLY A 201 -14.37 -9.40 -20.56
N VAL A 202 -13.79 -9.22 -19.37
CA VAL A 202 -13.50 -7.87 -18.86
C VAL A 202 -12.11 -7.45 -19.33
N MET A 203 -12.07 -6.74 -20.46
CA MET A 203 -10.84 -6.16 -21.00
C MET A 203 -10.22 -5.25 -19.94
N PHE A 204 -9.15 -5.73 -19.29
CA PHE A 204 -8.11 -4.91 -18.73
C PHE A 204 -6.85 -5.14 -19.56
N GLY A 205 -5.91 -4.21 -19.46
CA GLY A 205 -4.72 -4.16 -20.27
C GLY A 205 -4.06 -5.48 -20.61
N CYS A 206 -3.73 -5.71 -21.87
CA CYS A 206 -2.80 -6.76 -22.24
C CYS A 206 -1.71 -6.23 -23.15
N MET A 207 -0.61 -6.96 -23.21
CA MET A 207 0.53 -6.63 -24.02
C MET A 207 0.43 -7.23 -25.42
N SER A 208 1.04 -6.55 -26.40
CA SER A 208 1.27 -7.14 -27.71
C SER A 208 2.31 -8.26 -27.62
N TYR A 209 2.23 -9.26 -28.51
CA TYR A 209 3.16 -10.40 -28.56
C TYR A 209 4.65 -10.00 -28.42
N SER A 210 5.05 -8.92 -29.08
CA SER A 210 6.45 -8.46 -29.16
C SER A 210 6.95 -7.72 -27.92
N THR A 211 6.06 -7.38 -26.98
CA THR A 211 6.45 -6.68 -25.74
C THR A 211 7.39 -7.56 -24.94
N ARG A 212 8.51 -7.00 -24.47
CA ARG A 212 9.58 -7.75 -23.81
C ARG A 212 9.46 -7.64 -22.30
N VAL A 213 9.27 -8.76 -21.61
CA VAL A 213 9.31 -8.85 -20.15
C VAL A 213 10.76 -8.95 -19.70
N THR A 214 11.07 -8.30 -18.58
CA THR A 214 12.40 -8.31 -17.96
C THR A 214 12.48 -9.50 -17.00
N LEU A 215 13.33 -10.47 -17.31
CA LEU A 215 13.55 -11.66 -16.50
C LEU A 215 14.46 -11.35 -15.31
N ALA A 216 14.45 -12.21 -14.28
CA ALA A 216 15.25 -12.04 -13.07
C ALA A 216 16.76 -11.99 -13.33
N ASP A 217 17.23 -12.67 -14.39
CA ASP A 217 18.63 -12.65 -14.82
C ASP A 217 19.02 -11.43 -15.67
N GLY A 218 18.11 -10.46 -15.82
CA GLY A 218 18.29 -9.25 -16.61
C GLY A 218 18.08 -9.44 -18.12
N ARG A 219 17.88 -10.66 -18.61
CA ARG A 219 17.51 -10.89 -20.02
C ARG A 219 16.08 -10.42 -20.29
N GLN A 220 15.79 -10.23 -21.56
CA GLN A 220 14.47 -9.84 -22.03
C GLN A 220 13.87 -10.89 -22.95
N GLU A 221 12.64 -11.33 -22.67
CA GLU A 221 11.92 -12.31 -23.49
C GLU A 221 10.54 -11.78 -23.87
N LYS A 222 10.05 -12.17 -25.06
CA LYS A 222 8.76 -11.72 -25.57
C LYS A 222 7.64 -12.34 -24.72
N ILE A 223 6.72 -11.52 -24.23
CA ILE A 223 5.57 -12.00 -23.44
C ILE A 223 4.75 -13.05 -24.19
N GLY A 224 4.60 -12.91 -25.51
CA GLY A 224 3.88 -13.90 -26.30
C GLY A 224 4.60 -15.26 -26.39
N ARG A 225 5.93 -15.28 -26.26
CA ARG A 225 6.69 -16.54 -26.15
C ARG A 225 6.54 -17.14 -24.75
N ILE A 226 6.71 -16.31 -23.72
CA ILE A 226 6.55 -16.71 -22.31
C ILE A 226 5.19 -17.37 -22.10
N VAL A 227 4.11 -16.73 -22.59
CA VAL A 227 2.74 -17.24 -22.49
C VAL A 227 2.52 -18.50 -23.32
N ASN A 228 2.86 -18.48 -24.61
CA ASN A 228 2.56 -19.62 -25.48
C ASN A 228 3.34 -20.88 -25.09
N GLN A 229 4.54 -20.73 -24.53
CA GLN A 229 5.39 -21.85 -24.10
C GLN A 229 5.23 -22.16 -22.62
N ARG A 230 4.39 -21.42 -21.87
CA ARG A 230 4.24 -21.50 -20.41
C ARG A 230 5.60 -21.60 -19.70
N MET A 231 6.50 -20.68 -20.04
CA MET A 231 7.89 -20.71 -19.55
C MET A 231 7.94 -20.57 -18.03
N ASP A 232 8.52 -21.56 -17.34
CA ASP A 232 8.81 -21.48 -15.90
C ASP A 232 10.07 -20.63 -15.68
N VAL A 233 9.85 -19.32 -15.56
CA VAL A 233 10.91 -18.32 -15.37
C VAL A 233 10.50 -17.32 -14.30
N GLU A 234 11.50 -16.70 -13.69
CA GLU A 234 11.31 -15.57 -12.79
C GLU A 234 11.44 -14.26 -13.56
N VAL A 235 10.60 -13.30 -13.18
CA VAL A 235 10.59 -11.95 -13.73
C VAL A 235 10.93 -10.95 -12.64
N LEU A 236 11.49 -9.81 -13.04
CA LEU A 236 11.66 -8.71 -12.09
C LEU A 236 10.29 -8.13 -11.74
N SER A 237 10.11 -7.90 -10.45
CA SER A 237 8.90 -7.34 -9.86
C SER A 237 9.29 -6.36 -8.76
N TYR A 238 8.48 -5.34 -8.52
CA TYR A 238 8.71 -4.37 -7.45
C TYR A 238 7.87 -4.72 -6.22
N ASN A 239 8.51 -4.82 -5.07
CA ASN A 239 7.87 -5.02 -3.79
C ASN A 239 7.66 -3.67 -3.09
N PRO A 240 6.41 -3.22 -2.92
CA PRO A 240 6.13 -1.95 -2.26
C PRO A 240 6.41 -1.97 -0.75
N ASP A 241 6.41 -3.15 -0.11
CA ASP A 241 6.63 -3.27 1.34
C ASP A 241 8.12 -3.13 1.69
N THR A 242 9.00 -3.60 0.81
CA THR A 242 10.46 -3.55 1.01
C THR A 242 11.16 -2.46 0.20
N ASP A 243 10.43 -1.74 -0.68
CA ASP A 243 10.96 -0.78 -1.66
C ASP A 243 12.11 -1.35 -2.52
N ARG A 244 11.96 -2.60 -2.98
CA ARG A 244 12.99 -3.31 -3.76
C ARG A 244 12.46 -3.94 -5.02
N VAL A 245 13.30 -3.99 -6.04
CA VAL A 245 13.07 -4.80 -7.23
C VAL A 245 13.65 -6.19 -6.98
N GLU A 246 12.81 -7.21 -7.02
CA GLU A 246 13.15 -8.59 -6.66
C GLU A 246 12.62 -9.60 -7.71
N PRO A 247 13.26 -10.78 -7.83
CA PRO A 247 12.76 -11.89 -8.63
C PRO A 247 11.43 -12.41 -8.07
N ARG A 248 10.46 -12.66 -8.96
CA ARG A 248 9.21 -13.36 -8.64
C ARG A 248 8.83 -14.33 -9.74
N ARG A 249 8.29 -15.49 -9.35
CA ARG A 249 7.84 -16.51 -10.30
C ARG A 249 6.55 -16.09 -11.01
N ILE A 250 6.44 -16.51 -12.27
CA ILE A 250 5.18 -16.45 -13.00
C ILE A 250 4.28 -17.57 -12.51
N THR A 251 3.05 -17.25 -12.10
CA THR A 251 2.06 -18.22 -11.62
C THR A 251 1.05 -18.59 -12.69
N ASN A 252 0.68 -17.64 -13.58
CA ASN A 252 -0.31 -17.85 -14.64
C ASN A 252 0.08 -17.15 -15.95
N TRP A 253 -0.40 -17.69 -17.08
CA TRP A 253 -0.10 -17.21 -18.45
C TRP A 253 -1.38 -17.02 -19.26
N PHE A 254 -1.58 -15.82 -19.81
CA PHE A 254 -2.85 -15.45 -20.44
C PHE A 254 -2.69 -15.08 -21.92
N ASN A 255 -3.49 -15.73 -22.77
CA ASN A 255 -3.69 -15.35 -24.17
C ASN A 255 -5.17 -14.96 -24.36
N ASN A 256 -5.46 -13.67 -24.22
CA ASN A 256 -6.82 -13.12 -24.12
C ASN A 256 -7.45 -12.80 -25.49
N GLY A 257 -7.09 -13.55 -26.53
CA GLY A 257 -7.59 -13.33 -27.90
C GLY A 257 -7.15 -12.01 -28.52
N PRO A 258 -7.69 -11.62 -29.68
CA PRO A 258 -7.26 -10.44 -30.41
C PRO A 258 -7.66 -9.12 -29.73
N ALA A 259 -6.79 -8.10 -29.81
CA ALA A 259 -7.09 -6.71 -29.50
C ALA A 259 -7.58 -5.97 -30.75
N GLU A 260 -8.46 -4.99 -30.55
CA GLU A 260 -8.83 -4.02 -31.60
C GLU A 260 -7.62 -3.17 -32.01
N SER A 261 -6.85 -2.69 -31.01
CA SER A 261 -5.63 -1.91 -31.21
C SER A 261 -4.67 -2.04 -30.02
N PHE A 262 -3.41 -1.71 -30.25
CA PHE A 262 -2.41 -1.51 -29.20
C PHE A 262 -1.87 -0.09 -29.29
N LEU A 263 -1.54 0.50 -28.15
CA LEU A 263 -0.75 1.72 -28.06
C LEU A 263 0.72 1.34 -27.94
N GLN A 264 1.54 1.88 -28.83
CA GLN A 264 3.00 1.77 -28.79
C GLN A 264 3.56 2.93 -27.99
N PHE A 265 4.27 2.60 -26.91
CA PHE A 265 4.98 3.55 -26.08
C PHE A 265 6.46 3.60 -26.44
N THR A 266 7.03 4.79 -26.34
CA THR A 266 8.47 5.02 -26.25
C THR A 266 8.76 5.84 -25.00
N VAL A 267 9.54 5.29 -24.08
CA VAL A 267 9.89 5.93 -22.80
C VAL A 267 11.40 6.21 -22.79
N ALA A 268 11.81 7.34 -22.22
CA ALA A 268 13.22 7.68 -22.06
C ALA A 268 13.91 6.68 -21.11
N LYS A 269 15.13 6.25 -21.46
CA LYS A 269 15.94 5.32 -20.65
C LYS A 269 17.38 5.82 -20.60
N ALA A 270 18.09 5.62 -19.51
CA ALA A 270 19.47 6.10 -19.39
C ALA A 270 20.47 5.14 -20.05
N GLY A 271 20.24 3.84 -19.93
CA GLY A 271 21.08 2.79 -20.49
C GLY A 271 20.68 2.31 -21.91
N GLY A 272 21.57 1.52 -22.51
CA GLY A 272 21.33 0.80 -23.78
C GLY A 272 21.01 1.71 -24.96
N SER A 273 19.86 1.48 -25.60
CA SER A 273 19.40 2.27 -26.76
C SER A 273 18.93 3.69 -26.40
N GLY A 274 18.89 4.03 -25.10
CA GLY A 274 18.35 5.28 -24.57
C GLY A 274 16.81 5.34 -24.57
N ARG A 275 16.14 4.25 -24.94
CA ARG A 275 14.68 4.16 -25.05
C ARG A 275 14.18 2.79 -24.60
N ALA A 276 13.10 2.78 -23.83
CA ALA A 276 12.27 1.60 -23.59
C ALA A 276 11.05 1.64 -24.52
N ARG A 277 10.65 0.49 -25.06
CA ARG A 277 9.51 0.36 -25.97
C ARG A 277 8.68 -0.85 -25.63
N PHE A 278 7.39 -0.61 -25.41
CA PHE A 278 6.41 -1.67 -25.20
C PHE A 278 5.10 -1.28 -25.89
N ALA A 279 4.23 -2.26 -26.09
CA ALA A 279 2.89 -1.98 -26.58
C ALA A 279 1.84 -2.72 -25.76
N ALA A 280 0.81 -1.98 -25.37
CA ALA A 280 -0.25 -2.41 -24.48
C ALA A 280 -1.61 -1.91 -24.99
N THR A 281 -2.70 -2.56 -24.60
CA THR A 281 -4.04 -2.03 -24.83
C THR A 281 -4.30 -0.80 -23.94
N ALA A 282 -5.21 0.09 -24.36
CA ALA A 282 -5.43 1.39 -23.70
C ALA A 282 -5.82 1.29 -22.21
N ASN A 283 -6.44 0.19 -21.79
CA ASN A 283 -6.84 -0.08 -20.42
C ASN A 283 -5.72 -0.72 -19.55
N HIS A 284 -4.48 -0.84 -20.04
CA HIS A 284 -3.39 -1.43 -19.25
C HIS A 284 -2.84 -0.47 -18.22
N LEU A 285 -2.70 -0.94 -16.98
CA LEU A 285 -2.23 -0.11 -15.88
C LEU A 285 -0.70 -0.05 -15.90
N ILE A 286 -0.19 1.16 -16.07
CA ILE A 286 1.23 1.47 -16.01
C ILE A 286 1.46 2.29 -14.74
N ARG A 287 2.55 1.99 -14.02
CA ARG A 287 2.87 2.72 -12.81
C ARG A 287 3.42 4.10 -13.17
N THR A 288 2.84 5.15 -12.61
CA THR A 288 3.34 6.53 -12.62
C THR A 288 3.79 6.92 -11.20
N PRO A 289 4.50 8.05 -11.03
CA PRO A 289 4.80 8.57 -9.69
C PRO A 289 3.54 8.83 -8.85
N GLY A 290 2.40 9.12 -9.48
CA GLY A 290 1.12 9.38 -8.82
C GLY A 290 0.26 8.14 -8.56
N GLY A 291 0.67 6.95 -9.01
CA GLY A 291 -0.10 5.72 -8.84
C GLY A 291 -0.23 4.89 -10.11
N TRP A 292 -1.24 4.02 -10.15
CA TRP A 292 -1.57 3.24 -11.35
C TRP A 292 -2.47 4.05 -12.29
N GLN A 293 -2.09 4.16 -13.56
CA GLN A 293 -2.87 4.88 -14.57
C GLN A 293 -3.04 4.02 -15.82
N ALA A 294 -4.18 4.14 -16.50
CA ALA A 294 -4.43 3.41 -17.73
C ALA A 294 -3.58 3.98 -18.89
N ALA A 295 -3.09 3.10 -19.75
CA ALA A 295 -2.22 3.44 -20.87
C ALA A 295 -2.85 4.46 -21.82
N GLY A 296 -4.17 4.39 -22.05
CA GLY A 296 -4.91 5.31 -22.91
C GLY A 296 -5.00 6.73 -22.35
N ASP A 297 -4.79 6.89 -21.05
CA ASP A 297 -4.79 8.20 -20.39
C ASP A 297 -3.39 8.83 -20.36
N LEU A 298 -2.36 8.10 -20.79
CA LEU A 298 -0.98 8.59 -20.83
C LEU A 298 -0.65 9.23 -22.17
N ILE A 299 -0.02 10.40 -22.12
CA ILE A 299 0.43 11.15 -23.28
C ILE A 299 1.95 11.40 -23.24
N ALA A 300 2.51 11.82 -24.38
CA ALA A 300 3.90 12.24 -24.44
C ALA A 300 4.12 13.44 -23.49
N GLY A 301 5.11 13.33 -22.61
CA GLY A 301 5.33 14.28 -21.52
C GLY A 301 5.11 13.69 -20.14
N ASP A 302 4.20 12.74 -20.01
CA ASP A 302 3.90 12.07 -18.73
C ASP A 302 5.09 11.26 -18.22
N ARG A 303 5.01 10.82 -16.96
CA ARG A 303 6.06 10.07 -16.30
C ARG A 303 5.56 8.69 -15.88
N VAL A 304 6.39 7.68 -16.13
CA VAL A 304 6.17 6.29 -15.73
C VAL A 304 7.37 5.78 -14.93
N MET A 305 7.16 4.76 -14.10
CA MET A 305 8.23 4.21 -13.27
C MET A 305 9.04 3.18 -14.06
N LEU A 306 10.35 3.41 -14.17
CA LEU A 306 11.31 2.55 -14.86
C LEU A 306 12.25 1.88 -13.85
N ALA A 307 12.55 0.59 -13.99
CA ALA A 307 13.65 -0.04 -13.27
C ALA A 307 14.99 0.46 -13.85
N GLU A 308 15.72 1.24 -13.06
CA GLU A 308 17.06 1.74 -13.38
C GLU A 308 18.01 1.46 -12.20
N GLU A 309 19.30 1.31 -12.50
CA GLU A 309 20.32 1.15 -11.48
C GLU A 309 20.57 2.48 -10.74
N ARG A 310 20.27 2.52 -9.45
CA ARG A 310 20.75 3.56 -8.53
C ARG A 310 22.17 3.22 -8.09
N ARG A 311 23.02 4.23 -8.02
CA ARG A 311 24.44 4.11 -7.65
C ARG A 311 24.84 5.00 -6.48
N LEU A 312 24.00 5.97 -6.11
CA LEU A 312 24.24 6.86 -4.98
C LEU A 312 23.73 6.24 -3.67
N GLY A 313 24.66 5.97 -2.75
CA GLY A 313 24.34 5.70 -1.34
C GLY A 313 24.01 6.97 -0.55
N GLU A 314 23.61 6.80 0.71
CA GLU A 314 23.20 7.92 1.58
C GLU A 314 24.29 8.99 1.73
N GLN A 315 25.54 8.60 2.02
CA GLN A 315 26.65 9.54 2.13
C GLN A 315 26.87 10.31 0.81
N GLN A 316 26.75 9.62 -0.31
CA GLN A 316 27.00 10.16 -1.64
C GLN A 316 25.93 11.18 -2.03
N TRP A 317 24.67 10.91 -1.66
CA TRP A 317 23.58 11.88 -1.75
C TRP A 317 23.89 13.17 -0.99
N GLN A 318 24.44 13.08 0.21
CA GLN A 318 24.79 14.26 1.01
C GLN A 318 25.92 15.09 0.37
N VAL A 319 26.89 14.45 -0.29
CA VAL A 319 27.92 15.14 -1.08
C VAL A 319 27.28 15.89 -2.26
N VAL A 320 26.34 15.26 -2.98
CA VAL A 320 25.62 15.90 -4.09
C VAL A 320 24.80 17.09 -3.59
N LEU A 321 23.99 16.91 -2.55
CA LEU A 321 23.16 17.97 -1.97
C LEU A 321 24.03 19.12 -1.47
N GLY A 322 25.02 18.85 -0.61
CA GLY A 322 25.91 19.89 -0.09
C GLY A 322 26.65 20.66 -1.19
N SER A 323 27.11 19.98 -2.23
CA SER A 323 27.77 20.64 -3.35
C SER A 323 26.80 21.51 -4.15
N LEU A 324 25.52 21.14 -4.26
CA LEU A 324 24.52 21.95 -4.93
C LEU A 324 24.14 23.21 -4.16
N LEU A 325 24.32 23.25 -2.84
CA LEU A 325 24.25 24.51 -2.10
C LEU A 325 25.43 25.45 -2.42
N GLY A 326 26.56 24.87 -2.84
CA GLY A 326 27.77 25.57 -3.25
C GLY A 326 27.95 25.66 -4.77
N ASP A 327 29.14 25.25 -5.24
CA ASP A 327 29.59 25.36 -6.64
C ASP A 327 29.18 24.19 -7.55
N GLY A 328 28.63 23.13 -6.98
CA GLY A 328 28.13 21.98 -7.71
C GLY A 328 26.99 22.36 -8.64
N ASN A 329 26.92 21.66 -9.78
CA ASN A 329 25.88 21.89 -10.77
C ASN A 329 25.34 20.58 -11.33
N LEU A 330 24.01 20.51 -11.47
CA LEU A 330 23.34 19.48 -12.26
C LEU A 330 23.06 20.00 -13.66
N SER A 331 23.26 19.15 -14.66
CA SER A 331 22.92 19.49 -16.05
C SER A 331 22.34 18.27 -16.77
N PRO A 332 21.34 18.45 -17.65
CA PRO A 332 20.80 17.33 -18.41
C PRO A 332 21.86 16.61 -19.23
N GLY A 333 21.68 15.31 -19.46
CA GLY A 333 22.49 14.53 -20.38
C GLY A 333 22.54 15.15 -21.78
N ARG A 334 23.69 15.00 -22.47
CA ARG A 334 23.81 15.41 -23.88
C ARG A 334 23.08 14.40 -24.78
N ASN A 335 22.54 14.86 -25.90
CA ASN A 335 21.95 14.04 -26.98
C ASN A 335 20.67 13.26 -26.61
N GLY A 336 19.86 13.76 -25.68
CA GLY A 336 18.53 13.19 -25.39
C GLY A 336 18.54 11.81 -24.70
N ARG A 337 19.69 11.39 -24.15
CA ARG A 337 19.77 10.25 -23.23
C ARG A 337 19.25 10.67 -21.86
N SER A 338 18.48 9.79 -21.21
CA SER A 338 17.95 10.03 -19.86
C SER A 338 19.09 10.10 -18.84
N GLY A 339 18.91 10.88 -17.78
CA GLY A 339 19.87 11.06 -16.69
C GLY A 339 20.52 12.44 -16.65
N VAL A 340 21.03 12.77 -15.47
CA VAL A 340 21.56 14.10 -15.16
C VAL A 340 23.03 13.99 -14.77
N ARG A 341 23.85 14.84 -15.39
CA ARG A 341 25.26 14.98 -15.09
C ARG A 341 25.45 15.86 -13.87
N PHE A 342 26.14 15.33 -12.88
CA PHE A 342 26.69 16.11 -11.77
C PHE A 342 28.09 16.62 -12.13
N ARG A 343 28.34 17.91 -11.89
CA ARG A 343 29.63 18.56 -12.12
C ARG A 343 30.08 19.28 -10.87
N LEU A 344 31.36 19.13 -10.55
CA LEU A 344 32.08 19.87 -9.53
C LEU A 344 33.19 20.68 -10.19
N GLY A 345 33.48 21.87 -9.65
CA GLY A 345 34.53 22.73 -10.17
C GLY A 345 35.14 23.62 -9.11
N HIS A 346 36.46 23.63 -9.04
CA HIS A 346 37.24 24.34 -8.01
C HIS A 346 38.44 25.04 -8.63
N ASP A 347 38.95 26.07 -7.98
CA ASP A 347 40.22 26.68 -8.40
C ASP A 347 41.41 25.72 -8.23
N ALA A 348 42.55 26.05 -8.83
CA ALA A 348 43.75 25.21 -8.75
C ALA A 348 44.27 24.99 -7.31
N ARG A 349 44.01 25.93 -6.39
CA ARG A 349 44.47 25.84 -4.99
C ARG A 349 43.61 24.86 -4.19
N GLN A 350 42.37 24.64 -4.63
CA GLN A 350 41.41 23.71 -4.04
C GLN A 350 41.35 22.35 -4.75
N ALA A 351 42.33 22.02 -5.61
CA ALA A 351 42.37 20.75 -6.33
C ALA A 351 42.30 19.52 -5.39
N ALA A 352 43.03 19.53 -4.27
CA ALA A 352 43.01 18.45 -3.29
C ALA A 352 41.65 18.26 -2.61
N TYR A 353 40.88 19.35 -2.42
CA TYR A 353 39.52 19.28 -1.91
C TYR A 353 38.55 18.69 -2.94
N LEU A 354 38.70 19.07 -4.21
CA LEU A 354 37.95 18.44 -5.29
C LEU A 354 38.26 16.93 -5.38
N ASP A 355 39.52 16.52 -5.20
CA ASP A 355 39.92 15.12 -5.18
C ASP A 355 39.29 14.36 -4.02
N TRP A 356 39.22 14.96 -2.84
CA TRP A 356 38.49 14.41 -1.71
C TRP A 356 36.99 14.22 -2.03
N LYS A 357 36.30 15.23 -2.59
CA LYS A 357 34.88 15.09 -3.00
C LYS A 357 34.68 13.97 -4.03
N VAL A 358 35.60 13.84 -4.98
CA VAL A 358 35.55 12.79 -6.01
C VAL A 358 35.78 11.41 -5.40
N SER A 359 36.63 11.28 -4.39
CA SER A 359 36.86 10.00 -3.71
C SER A 359 35.60 9.45 -3.01
N LEU A 360 34.76 10.33 -2.46
CA LEU A 360 33.47 9.96 -1.86
C LEU A 360 32.46 9.45 -2.91
N LEU A 361 32.71 9.71 -4.18
CA LEU A 361 31.90 9.29 -5.33
C LEU A 361 32.65 8.27 -6.21
N GLY A 362 33.61 7.53 -5.62
CA GLY A 362 34.54 6.67 -6.34
C GLY A 362 33.93 5.50 -7.14
N ASN A 363 32.68 5.12 -6.88
CA ASN A 363 31.93 4.13 -7.65
C ASN A 363 31.28 4.69 -8.94
N ILE A 364 31.38 6.00 -9.17
CA ILE A 364 30.79 6.69 -10.32
C ILE A 364 31.92 7.15 -11.25
N SER A 365 31.87 6.68 -12.50
CA SER A 365 32.86 7.08 -13.50
C SER A 365 32.87 8.59 -13.72
N VAL A 366 34.06 9.19 -13.67
CA VAL A 366 34.29 10.64 -13.68
C VAL A 366 35.35 11.02 -14.72
N SER A 367 35.14 12.15 -15.38
CA SER A 367 36.12 12.79 -16.26
C SER A 367 36.71 14.02 -15.58
N ARG A 368 38.03 14.16 -15.62
CA ARG A 368 38.76 15.34 -15.12
C ARG A 368 39.22 16.21 -16.28
N ARG A 369 39.09 17.53 -16.13
CA ARG A 369 39.72 18.51 -17.03
C ARG A 369 40.11 19.77 -16.27
N VAL A 370 41.07 20.50 -16.82
CA VAL A 370 41.42 21.85 -16.38
C VAL A 370 40.92 22.81 -17.44
N ASP A 371 40.23 23.87 -17.03
CA ASP A 371 39.75 24.90 -17.95
C ASP A 371 40.86 25.92 -18.29
N PRO A 372 40.68 26.79 -19.30
CA PRO A 372 41.68 27.79 -19.67
C PRO A 372 42.02 28.81 -18.58
N ARG A 373 41.21 28.91 -17.52
CA ARG A 373 41.42 29.80 -16.36
C ARG A 373 42.14 29.08 -15.22
N GLY A 374 42.50 27.81 -15.40
CA GLY A 374 43.18 26.99 -14.41
C GLY A 374 42.25 26.33 -13.39
N ALA A 375 40.93 26.41 -13.55
CA ALA A 375 40.00 25.71 -12.67
C ALA A 375 39.96 24.21 -13.00
N VAL A 376 39.97 23.37 -11.96
CA VAL A 376 39.88 21.92 -12.08
C VAL A 376 38.42 21.50 -12.00
N LEU A 377 37.98 20.71 -12.97
CA LEU A 377 36.59 20.27 -13.12
C LEU A 377 36.50 18.74 -13.05
N ALA A 378 35.47 18.24 -12.39
CA ALA A 378 35.09 16.83 -12.36
C ALA A 378 33.66 16.68 -12.89
N ASP A 379 33.50 15.92 -13.97
CA ASP A 379 32.22 15.62 -14.60
C ASP A 379 31.89 14.14 -14.44
N PHE A 380 30.85 13.84 -13.67
CA PHE A 380 30.39 12.47 -13.45
C PHE A 380 29.55 11.97 -14.63
N THR A 381 29.50 10.65 -14.79
CA THR A 381 28.59 10.01 -15.75
C THR A 381 27.14 10.37 -15.39
N PRO A 382 26.26 10.66 -16.37
CA PRO A 382 24.87 11.00 -16.07
C PRO A 382 24.17 9.90 -15.26
N LEU A 383 23.46 10.28 -14.20
CA LEU A 383 22.74 9.38 -13.31
C LEU A 383 21.21 9.58 -13.46
N PRO A 384 20.42 8.50 -13.60
CA PRO A 384 18.96 8.60 -13.68
C PRO A 384 18.35 9.16 -12.39
N GLU A 385 18.86 8.74 -11.23
CA GLU A 385 18.30 9.13 -9.93
C GLU A 385 18.41 10.63 -9.62
N LEU A 386 19.22 11.39 -10.37
CA LEU A 386 19.39 12.83 -10.22
C LEU A 386 18.38 13.67 -11.03
N ASP A 387 17.53 13.08 -11.86
CA ASP A 387 16.58 13.83 -12.72
C ASP A 387 15.56 14.63 -11.91
N GLU A 388 14.92 14.00 -10.91
CA GLU A 388 13.95 14.67 -10.05
C GLU A 388 14.60 15.79 -9.23
N LEU A 389 15.81 15.56 -8.71
CA LEU A 389 16.56 16.59 -8.00
C LEU A 389 16.87 17.79 -8.90
N HIS A 390 17.32 17.54 -10.13
CA HIS A 390 17.57 18.62 -11.10
C HIS A 390 16.30 19.44 -11.38
N ARG A 391 15.15 18.78 -11.59
CA ARG A 391 13.88 19.48 -11.84
C ARG A 391 13.41 20.28 -10.64
N ALA A 392 13.60 19.77 -9.43
CA ALA A 392 13.25 20.48 -8.20
C ALA A 392 14.13 21.71 -7.98
N VAL A 393 15.42 21.62 -8.33
CA VAL A 393 16.40 22.70 -8.10
C VAL A 393 16.41 23.74 -9.21
N TYR A 394 16.21 23.35 -10.47
CA TYR A 394 16.37 24.24 -11.63
C TYR A 394 15.04 24.45 -12.37
N LEU A 395 14.43 25.62 -12.16
CA LEU A 395 13.14 25.99 -12.77
C LEU A 395 13.27 26.78 -14.09
N GLY A 396 14.49 26.97 -14.58
CA GLY A 396 14.77 27.64 -15.87
C GLY A 396 15.04 29.14 -15.80
N ASP A 397 15.02 29.75 -14.61
CA ASP A 397 15.35 31.16 -14.38
C ASP A 397 16.85 31.40 -14.10
N GLY A 398 17.68 30.35 -14.20
CA GLY A 398 19.12 30.39 -13.94
C GLY A 398 19.49 30.43 -12.46
N ARG A 399 18.52 30.33 -11.53
CA ARG A 399 18.75 30.27 -10.08
C ARG A 399 18.46 28.87 -9.54
N LYS A 400 19.06 28.56 -8.38
CA LYS A 400 18.78 27.35 -7.61
C LYS A 400 17.58 27.59 -6.69
N HIS A 401 16.60 26.70 -6.76
CA HIS A 401 15.38 26.72 -5.93
C HIS A 401 15.42 25.57 -4.93
N LEU A 402 15.40 25.89 -3.64
CA LEU A 402 15.55 24.89 -2.58
C LEU A 402 14.24 24.77 -1.82
N GLY A 403 13.53 23.65 -2.02
CA GLY A 403 12.31 23.33 -1.29
C GLY A 403 12.57 22.88 0.13
N TRP A 404 11.51 22.79 0.95
CA TRP A 404 11.62 22.28 2.32
C TRP A 404 12.08 20.82 2.37
N ASP A 405 11.63 19.98 1.44
CA ASP A 405 12.05 18.58 1.38
C ASP A 405 13.55 18.45 1.13
N TYR A 406 14.11 19.33 0.28
CA TYR A 406 15.54 19.40 0.04
C TYR A 406 16.29 19.79 1.32
N LEU A 407 15.86 20.85 2.02
CA LEU A 407 16.54 21.35 3.22
C LEU A 407 16.47 20.35 4.38
N LYS A 408 15.32 19.69 4.57
CA LYS A 408 15.12 18.67 5.61
C LYS A 408 15.94 17.41 5.37
N ALA A 409 16.33 17.13 4.12
CA ALA A 409 17.18 16.00 3.79
C ALA A 409 18.68 16.23 4.10
N LEU A 410 19.08 17.47 4.45
CA LEU A 410 20.48 17.81 4.70
C LEU A 410 20.95 17.26 6.05
N THR A 411 22.09 16.59 6.01
CA THR A 411 22.85 16.15 7.18
C THR A 411 24.01 17.11 7.47
N PRO A 412 24.68 16.99 8.63
CA PRO A 412 25.89 17.76 8.93
C PRO A 412 26.98 17.67 7.84
N LEU A 413 27.11 16.52 7.15
CA LEU A 413 28.04 16.36 6.03
C LEU A 413 27.68 17.32 4.86
N ALA A 414 26.41 17.42 4.47
CA ALA A 414 26.00 18.31 3.40
C ALA A 414 26.21 19.79 3.77
N LEU A 415 25.95 20.15 5.03
CA LEU A 415 26.22 21.51 5.55
C LEU A 415 27.72 21.82 5.57
N ALA A 416 28.57 20.85 5.92
CA ALA A 416 30.02 21.00 5.87
C ALA A 416 30.51 21.19 4.42
N VAL A 417 30.02 20.39 3.47
CA VAL A 417 30.34 20.56 2.03
C VAL A 417 29.91 21.94 1.54
N TRP A 418 28.71 22.39 1.91
CA TRP A 418 28.24 23.73 1.57
C TRP A 418 29.15 24.84 2.12
N TYR A 419 29.52 24.74 3.41
CA TYR A 419 30.44 25.68 4.04
C TYR A 419 31.83 25.68 3.40
N MET A 420 32.34 24.50 3.03
CA MET A 420 33.60 24.37 2.34
C MET A 420 33.57 24.95 0.93
N ASP A 421 32.44 24.89 0.24
CA ASP A 421 32.30 25.45 -1.11
C ASP A 421 32.10 26.97 -1.07
N ALA A 422 31.17 27.48 -0.25
CA ALA A 422 30.69 28.87 -0.33
C ALA A 422 30.98 29.73 0.91
N GLY A 423 31.51 29.15 1.99
CA GLY A 423 31.72 29.81 3.28
C GLY A 423 33.11 30.42 3.45
N CYS A 424 33.19 31.49 4.23
CA CYS A 424 34.42 32.05 4.75
C CYS A 424 34.30 32.35 6.25
N PHE A 425 35.42 32.40 6.95
CA PHE A 425 35.50 32.78 8.37
C PHE A 425 36.43 33.98 8.50
N THR A 426 35.91 35.11 8.94
CA THR A 426 36.67 36.36 9.06
C THR A 426 36.38 37.08 10.36
N ASP A 427 37.40 37.74 10.91
CA ASP A 427 37.23 38.75 11.95
C ASP A 427 36.93 40.09 11.28
N ARG A 428 35.84 40.75 11.69
CA ARG A 428 35.47 42.08 11.17
C ARG A 428 35.80 43.21 12.15
N SER A 429 36.33 42.91 13.34
CA SER A 429 36.55 43.91 14.40
C SER A 429 37.71 44.89 14.12
N THR A 430 38.63 44.56 13.20
CA THR A 430 39.86 45.35 12.95
C THR A 430 39.93 46.05 11.59
N GLY A 431 38.88 45.97 10.75
CA GLY A 431 38.89 46.54 9.40
C GLY A 431 39.86 45.85 8.41
N VAL A 432 40.57 44.81 8.87
CA VAL A 432 41.49 43.98 8.08
C VAL A 432 40.94 42.56 8.06
N ARG A 433 40.98 41.88 6.91
CA ARG A 433 40.69 40.43 6.81
C ARG A 433 41.81 39.63 7.51
N GLN A 434 41.87 39.68 8.84
CA GLN A 434 42.66 38.75 9.65
C GLN A 434 41.75 37.69 10.26
N ARG A 435 42.30 36.49 10.49
CA ARG A 435 41.56 35.38 11.12
C ARG A 435 41.60 35.61 12.63
N ALA A 436 40.44 35.70 13.26
CA ALA A 436 40.31 35.79 14.72
C ALA A 436 40.80 34.47 15.35
N ASP A 437 41.94 34.52 16.02
CA ASP A 437 42.40 33.41 16.89
C ASP A 437 41.75 33.47 18.28
N ASP A 438 41.03 34.56 18.61
CA ASP A 438 40.40 34.83 19.91
C ASP A 438 38.91 34.40 20.00
N GLY A 439 38.35 33.84 18.92
CA GLY A 439 36.96 33.38 18.87
C GLY A 439 35.92 34.46 18.50
N SER A 440 36.34 35.68 18.14
CA SER A 440 35.45 36.77 17.70
C SER A 440 34.99 36.67 16.23
N GLY A 441 35.57 35.75 15.46
CA GLY A 441 35.31 35.58 14.03
C GLY A 441 33.89 35.11 13.72
N ARG A 442 33.40 35.46 12.53
CA ARG A 442 32.06 35.10 12.06
C ARG A 442 32.11 34.35 10.74
N ILE A 443 31.21 33.37 10.60
CA ILE A 443 30.96 32.68 9.34
C ILE A 443 30.10 33.57 8.44
N GLU A 444 30.50 33.66 7.18
CA GLU A 444 29.73 34.27 6.10
C GLU A 444 29.70 33.30 4.91
N ILE A 445 28.51 32.94 4.45
CA ILE A 445 28.31 31.99 3.34
C ILE A 445 27.59 32.68 2.18
N CYS A 446 28.18 32.65 0.99
CA CYS A 446 27.58 33.21 -0.21
C CYS A 446 26.38 32.37 -0.68
N VAL A 447 25.25 33.03 -0.95
CA VAL A 447 23.98 32.41 -1.41
C VAL A 447 23.43 33.06 -2.69
N GLU A 448 24.30 33.76 -3.43
CA GLU A 448 23.90 34.53 -4.60
C GLU A 448 23.24 33.68 -5.69
N THR A 449 23.68 32.43 -5.87
CA THR A 449 23.13 31.53 -6.90
C THR A 449 21.71 31.03 -6.61
N MET A 450 21.18 31.29 -5.41
CA MET A 450 19.86 30.82 -4.97
C MET A 450 18.78 31.87 -5.22
N SER A 451 17.54 31.43 -5.42
CA SER A 451 16.37 32.34 -5.48
C SER A 451 16.08 32.99 -4.12
N GLU A 452 15.40 34.13 -4.13
CA GLU A 452 15.10 34.90 -2.91
C GLU A 452 14.36 34.06 -1.85
N GLY A 453 13.25 33.42 -2.24
CA GLY A 453 12.53 32.52 -1.33
C GLY A 453 13.32 31.28 -0.90
N SER A 454 14.39 30.91 -1.59
CA SER A 454 15.30 29.84 -1.12
C SER A 454 16.27 30.36 -0.06
N ARG A 455 16.73 31.61 -0.17
CA ARG A 455 17.59 32.27 0.82
C ARG A 455 16.86 32.46 2.15
N GLU A 456 15.60 32.90 2.09
CA GLU A 456 14.74 33.04 3.27
C GLU A 456 14.50 31.71 3.96
N ARG A 457 14.06 30.68 3.21
CA ARG A 457 13.87 29.32 3.75
C ARG A 457 15.13 28.74 4.36
N LEU A 458 16.31 29.05 3.80
CA LEU A 458 17.58 28.58 4.34
C LEU A 458 17.93 29.26 5.67
N VAL A 459 17.61 30.54 5.83
CA VAL A 459 17.71 31.24 7.13
C VAL A 459 16.78 30.61 8.16
N ASP A 460 15.51 30.41 7.81
CA ASP A 460 14.53 29.80 8.70
C ASP A 460 14.95 28.37 9.06
N TYR A 461 15.40 27.58 8.10
CA TYR A 461 15.92 26.23 8.34
C TYR A 461 17.11 26.21 9.32
N LEU A 462 18.10 27.09 9.13
CA LEU A 462 19.25 27.17 10.04
C LEU A 462 18.84 27.59 11.45
N ARG A 463 17.88 28.51 11.57
CA ARG A 463 17.35 28.96 12.86
C ARG A 463 16.51 27.90 13.54
N ASP A 464 15.53 27.32 12.85
CA ASP A 464 14.53 26.47 13.46
C ASP A 464 15.02 25.04 13.70
N VAL A 465 15.88 24.51 12.81
CA VAL A 465 16.35 23.12 12.90
C VAL A 465 17.66 23.01 13.67
N HIS A 466 18.56 23.98 13.50
CA HIS A 466 19.90 23.92 14.08
C HIS A 466 20.11 24.93 15.22
N ASP A 467 19.12 25.79 15.50
CA ASP A 467 19.18 26.83 16.53
C ASP A 467 20.42 27.72 16.34
N LEU A 468 20.56 28.19 15.10
CA LEU A 468 21.62 29.08 14.63
C LEU A 468 21.03 30.45 14.33
N ASP A 469 21.41 31.43 15.13
CA ASP A 469 21.12 32.83 14.85
C ASP A 469 21.97 33.32 13.65
N VAL A 470 21.30 33.60 12.55
CA VAL A 470 21.87 34.01 11.27
C VAL A 470 21.05 35.15 10.64
N THR A 471 21.71 35.98 9.83
CA THR A 471 21.09 37.10 9.13
C THR A 471 21.41 37.05 7.64
N LEU A 472 20.41 37.23 6.79
CA LEU A 472 20.59 37.43 5.36
C LEU A 472 21.01 38.87 5.07
N ILE A 473 22.13 39.05 4.39
CA ILE A 473 22.60 40.34 3.91
C ILE A 473 22.57 40.31 2.38
N ALA A 474 21.82 41.21 1.76
CA ALA A 474 21.83 41.42 0.31
C ALA A 474 22.35 42.83 0.03
N ASN A 475 23.50 42.94 -0.63
CA ASN A 475 24.10 44.23 -0.95
C ASN A 475 24.34 44.29 -2.47
N GLY A 476 23.72 45.25 -3.16
CA GLY A 476 23.65 45.32 -4.64
C GLY A 476 24.99 45.31 -5.39
N VAL A 477 26.12 45.49 -4.69
CA VAL A 477 27.49 45.45 -5.24
C VAL A 477 28.27 44.19 -4.81
N ARG A 478 27.89 43.50 -3.72
CA ARG A 478 28.62 42.37 -3.11
C ARG A 478 27.89 41.02 -3.15
N GLY A 479 26.68 40.97 -3.71
CA GLY A 479 25.84 39.77 -3.72
C GLY A 479 25.15 39.50 -2.37
N ALA A 480 24.47 38.36 -2.28
CA ALA A 480 23.74 37.90 -1.10
C ALA A 480 24.53 36.87 -0.31
N ALA A 481 24.57 37.04 1.01
CA ALA A 481 25.27 36.15 1.94
C ALA A 481 24.49 35.96 3.24
N ILE A 482 24.65 34.80 3.87
CA ILE A 482 24.14 34.52 5.23
C ILE A 482 25.30 34.70 6.21
N VAL A 483 25.10 35.57 7.20
CA VAL A 483 26.11 35.88 8.23
C VAL A 483 25.65 35.33 9.57
N PHE A 484 26.56 34.64 10.24
CA PHE A 484 26.34 33.99 11.52
C PHE A 484 26.79 34.91 12.65
N THR A 485 26.13 34.85 13.81
CA THR A 485 26.72 35.41 15.03
C THR A 485 27.97 34.64 15.44
N ALA A 486 28.78 35.16 16.36
CA ALA A 486 29.96 34.45 16.86
C ALA A 486 29.57 33.12 17.55
N ALA A 487 28.49 33.12 18.33
CA ALA A 487 27.96 31.92 18.99
C ALA A 487 27.48 30.88 17.96
N SER A 488 26.68 31.29 16.98
CA SER A 488 26.21 30.40 15.91
C SER A 488 27.37 29.89 15.05
N SER A 489 28.40 30.70 14.83
CA SER A 489 29.61 30.28 14.10
C SER A 489 30.33 29.15 14.83
N ALA A 490 30.50 29.26 16.15
CA ALA A 490 31.11 28.21 16.96
C ALA A 490 30.28 26.92 16.94
N ARG A 491 28.97 27.01 17.10
CA ARG A 491 28.05 25.85 17.04
C ARG A 491 28.04 25.19 15.67
N PHE A 492 28.03 25.98 14.60
CA PHE A 492 28.09 25.46 13.24
C PHE A 492 29.44 24.78 12.95
N HIS A 493 30.55 25.30 13.46
CA HIS A 493 31.86 24.61 13.38
C HIS A 493 31.89 23.33 14.19
N GLU A 494 31.28 23.29 15.37
CA GLU A 494 31.18 22.06 16.16
C GLU A 494 30.40 20.97 15.38
N LEU A 495 29.32 21.37 14.71
CA LEU A 495 28.52 20.49 13.85
C LEU A 495 29.27 19.98 12.62
N THR A 496 30.06 20.84 11.96
CA THR A 496 30.64 20.56 10.63
C THR A 496 32.09 20.10 10.67
N ALA A 497 32.87 20.43 11.70
CA ALA A 497 34.28 20.08 11.80
C ALA A 497 34.61 18.58 11.64
N PRO A 498 33.78 17.64 12.11
CA PRO A 498 33.99 16.21 11.85
C PRO A 498 33.97 15.80 10.37
N TYR A 499 33.58 16.71 9.48
CA TYR A 499 33.39 16.48 8.04
C TYR A 499 34.29 17.36 7.15
N VAL A 500 35.20 18.15 7.73
CA VAL A 500 36.10 19.06 6.98
C VAL A 500 37.49 18.41 6.84
N PRO A 501 37.92 17.98 5.64
CA PRO A 501 39.20 17.29 5.45
C PRO A 501 40.40 18.25 5.61
N ALA A 502 41.59 17.68 5.77
CA ALA A 502 42.86 18.40 5.91
C ALA A 502 43.05 19.51 4.85
N ALA A 503 42.64 19.26 3.59
CA ALA A 503 42.72 20.23 2.50
C ALA A 503 41.92 21.53 2.75
N MET A 504 40.92 21.50 3.62
CA MET A 504 40.01 22.62 3.93
C MET A 504 40.04 23.06 5.40
N GLU A 505 40.88 22.47 6.25
CA GLU A 505 41.01 22.82 7.67
C GLU A 505 41.36 24.29 7.93
N SER A 506 41.95 24.96 6.93
CA SER A 506 42.22 26.40 7.01
C SER A 506 40.96 27.26 7.15
N LYS A 507 39.77 26.72 6.83
CA LYS A 507 38.47 27.37 7.08
C LYS A 507 38.02 27.26 8.54
N LEU A 508 38.61 26.35 9.33
CA LEU A 508 38.27 26.16 10.74
C LEU A 508 39.23 26.93 11.67
N PRO A 509 38.72 27.39 12.83
CA PRO A 509 39.55 27.82 13.94
C PRO A 509 40.46 26.69 14.43
N PRO A 510 41.66 26.99 14.98
CA PRO A 510 42.62 25.96 15.41
C PRO A 510 42.03 24.86 16.30
N ARG A 511 41.13 25.21 17.23
CA ARG A 511 40.48 24.27 18.17
C ARG A 511 39.60 23.19 17.52
N PHE A 512 39.20 23.38 16.26
CA PHE A 512 38.30 22.46 15.52
C PHE A 512 39.01 21.66 14.42
N ARG A 513 40.30 21.91 14.16
CA ARG A 513 41.07 21.19 13.13
C ARG A 513 41.41 19.75 13.56
N GLY A 514 41.73 18.88 12.59
CA GLY A 514 42.11 17.49 12.83
C GLY A 514 40.96 16.57 13.25
N ARG A 515 39.71 17.00 13.12
CA ARG A 515 38.52 16.25 13.57
C ARG A 515 37.84 15.42 12.48
N CYS A 516 38.29 15.50 11.23
CA CYS A 516 37.63 14.83 10.12
C CYS A 516 37.69 13.30 10.27
N THR A 517 36.53 12.64 10.22
CA THR A 517 36.42 11.17 10.28
C THR A 517 35.69 10.58 9.08
N VAL A 518 35.58 11.35 7.98
CA VAL A 518 34.80 10.93 6.81
C VAL A 518 35.62 10.03 5.92
N GLU A 519 35.25 8.75 5.92
CA GLU A 519 35.74 7.74 4.98
C GLU A 519 34.69 7.49 3.87
N PRO A 520 35.10 7.16 2.63
CA PRO A 520 34.17 6.86 1.54
C PRO A 520 33.27 5.65 1.84
N GLN A 521 31.96 5.85 1.73
CA GLN A 521 30.93 4.81 1.82
C GLN A 521 30.27 4.63 0.45
N LEU A 522 30.83 3.73 -0.35
CA LEU A 522 30.38 3.50 -1.72
C LEU A 522 29.22 2.50 -1.75
N ALA A 523 28.13 2.85 -2.43
CA ALA A 523 27.01 1.95 -2.63
C ALA A 523 27.24 1.01 -3.83
N ALA A 524 26.75 -0.22 -3.72
CA ALA A 524 26.57 -1.11 -4.85
C ALA A 524 25.43 -0.60 -5.75
N ALA A 525 25.50 -0.90 -7.05
CA ALA A 525 24.40 -0.59 -7.94
C ALA A 525 23.19 -1.48 -7.61
N GLU A 526 22.02 -0.87 -7.40
CA GLU A 526 20.78 -1.57 -7.09
C GLU A 526 19.66 -1.10 -8.02
N LEU A 527 18.86 -2.03 -8.54
CA LEU A 527 17.69 -1.69 -9.34
C LEU A 527 16.60 -1.10 -8.49
N ALA A 528 16.07 0.04 -8.92
CA ALA A 528 14.94 0.68 -8.27
C ALA A 528 14.01 1.39 -9.26
N PRO A 529 12.76 1.68 -8.86
CA PRO A 529 11.84 2.46 -9.67
C PRO A 529 12.27 3.93 -9.73
N VAL A 530 12.59 4.42 -10.92
CA VAL A 530 12.93 5.82 -11.20
C VAL A 530 11.93 6.40 -12.19
N PRO A 531 11.36 7.60 -11.95
CA PRO A 531 10.49 8.26 -12.91
C PRO A 531 11.20 8.52 -14.24
N ALA A 532 10.54 8.15 -15.35
CA ALA A 532 11.04 8.35 -16.70
C ALA A 532 9.96 8.96 -17.60
N ARG A 533 10.37 9.86 -18.49
CA ARG A 533 9.44 10.59 -19.38
C ARG A 533 8.98 9.72 -20.55
N VAL A 534 7.68 9.73 -20.81
CA VAL A 534 7.08 9.21 -22.04
C VAL A 534 7.44 10.16 -23.19
N LEU A 535 8.13 9.65 -24.20
CA LEU A 535 8.59 10.41 -25.37
C LEU A 535 7.57 10.41 -26.50
N ASP A 536 6.86 9.29 -26.68
CA ASP A 536 5.89 9.09 -27.76
C ASP A 536 4.85 8.04 -27.36
N VAL A 537 3.59 8.30 -27.71
CA VAL A 537 2.47 7.37 -27.60
C VAL A 537 1.70 7.42 -28.90
N ARG A 538 1.55 6.28 -29.57
CA ARG A 538 0.83 6.19 -30.85
C ARG A 538 0.14 4.87 -31.02
N VAL A 539 -0.89 4.82 -31.86
CA VAL A 539 -1.52 3.55 -32.23
C VAL A 539 -0.50 2.70 -33.01
N LYS A 540 -0.28 1.47 -32.54
CA LYS A 540 0.61 0.50 -33.17
C LYS A 540 -0.03 -0.02 -34.47
N PRO A 541 0.68 -0.01 -35.61
CA PRO A 541 0.19 -0.65 -36.83
C PRO A 541 -0.15 -2.12 -36.60
N LYS A 542 -1.20 -2.62 -37.26
CA LYS A 542 -1.60 -4.03 -37.15
C LYS A 542 -0.44 -4.94 -37.58
N GLY A 543 -0.08 -5.87 -36.70
CA GLY A 543 1.01 -6.82 -36.92
C GLY A 543 0.51 -8.24 -37.21
N ARG A 544 1.45 -9.19 -37.30
CA ARG A 544 1.16 -10.62 -37.52
C ARG A 544 0.30 -11.26 -36.41
N SER A 545 0.45 -10.79 -35.18
CA SER A 545 -0.38 -11.22 -34.05
C SER A 545 -1.00 -9.99 -33.41
N MET A 546 -2.32 -10.00 -33.35
CA MET A 546 -3.11 -9.03 -32.59
C MET A 546 -3.52 -9.59 -31.23
N ASN A 547 -3.06 -10.78 -30.85
CA ASN A 547 -3.43 -11.39 -29.58
C ASN A 547 -2.87 -10.59 -28.41
N ARG A 548 -3.67 -10.59 -27.35
CA ARG A 548 -3.44 -9.96 -26.06
C ARG A 548 -2.77 -10.94 -25.12
N PHE A 549 -1.59 -10.60 -24.64
CA PHE A 549 -0.81 -11.45 -23.75
C PHE A 549 -0.65 -10.79 -22.38
N ASP A 550 -0.73 -11.59 -21.33
CA ASP A 550 -0.46 -11.14 -19.96
C ASP A 550 0.10 -12.29 -19.11
N ILE A 551 0.70 -11.96 -17.97
CA ILE A 551 1.23 -12.92 -17.00
C ILE A 551 0.83 -12.52 -15.58
N GLU A 552 0.65 -13.51 -14.71
CA GLU A 552 0.52 -13.27 -13.27
C GLU A 552 1.84 -13.55 -12.57
N VAL A 553 2.19 -12.69 -11.62
CA VAL A 553 3.42 -12.75 -10.85
C VAL A 553 3.08 -12.84 -9.37
N GLU A 554 3.74 -13.77 -8.69
CA GLU A 554 3.50 -14.09 -7.28
C GLU A 554 3.69 -12.86 -6.37
N GLY A 555 2.70 -12.62 -5.49
CA GLY A 555 2.76 -11.67 -4.37
C GLY A 555 2.59 -10.20 -4.76
N ASN A 556 3.49 -9.68 -5.59
CA ASN A 556 3.63 -8.25 -5.86
C ASN A 556 2.63 -7.72 -6.92
N HIS A 557 2.07 -8.62 -7.74
CA HIS A 557 1.10 -8.32 -8.79
C HIS A 557 1.55 -7.24 -9.81
N ASN A 558 2.85 -7.11 -10.01
CA ASN A 558 3.45 -6.22 -11.01
C ASN A 558 4.73 -6.82 -11.59
N TYR A 559 5.14 -6.34 -12.75
CA TYR A 559 6.38 -6.76 -13.41
C TYR A 559 6.91 -5.65 -14.33
N PHE A 560 8.08 -5.86 -14.92
CA PHE A 560 8.71 -4.87 -15.80
C PHE A 560 8.70 -5.29 -17.28
N VAL A 561 8.19 -4.42 -18.16
CA VAL A 561 8.29 -4.56 -19.62
C VAL A 561 9.26 -3.57 -20.22
N ASP A 562 10.37 -4.06 -20.76
CA ASP A 562 11.52 -3.26 -21.19
C ASP A 562 12.00 -2.25 -20.12
N GLY A 563 11.89 -2.65 -18.86
CA GLY A 563 12.15 -1.81 -17.69
C GLY A 563 10.99 -0.93 -17.22
N VAL A 564 9.87 -0.82 -17.92
CA VAL A 564 8.68 -0.06 -17.46
C VAL A 564 7.82 -0.91 -16.54
N MET A 565 7.50 -0.39 -15.36
CA MET A 565 6.66 -1.10 -14.39
C MET A 565 5.20 -1.10 -14.82
N VAL A 566 4.63 -2.29 -14.87
CA VAL A 566 3.27 -2.56 -15.31
C VAL A 566 2.55 -3.48 -14.34
N HIS A 567 1.24 -3.37 -14.26
CA HIS A 567 0.42 -4.23 -13.42
C HIS A 567 0.17 -5.56 -14.15
N ASN A 568 0.02 -6.66 -13.41
CA ASN A 568 -0.61 -7.87 -13.98
C ASN A 568 -2.12 -7.65 -14.20
N SER A 569 -2.84 -8.60 -14.78
CA SER A 569 -4.31 -8.59 -14.67
C SER A 569 -4.72 -9.03 -13.26
N PRO A 570 -5.39 -8.19 -12.44
CA PRO A 570 -5.83 -8.61 -11.12
C PRO A 570 -7.02 -9.56 -11.23
N GLU A 571 -7.02 -10.58 -10.37
CA GLU A 571 -8.18 -11.43 -10.08
C GLU A 571 -9.40 -10.53 -9.76
N THR A 572 -10.58 -10.85 -10.29
CA THR A 572 -11.83 -10.16 -9.93
C THR A 572 -12.86 -11.12 -9.38
N THR A 573 -13.86 -10.58 -8.72
CA THR A 573 -15.07 -11.29 -8.36
C THR A 573 -16.16 -11.03 -9.41
N THR A 574 -17.08 -11.97 -9.60
CA THR A 574 -18.20 -11.87 -10.56
C THR A 574 -19.30 -10.93 -10.04
N GLY A 575 -20.30 -10.61 -10.88
CA GLY A 575 -21.40 -9.72 -10.48
C GLY A 575 -21.08 -8.21 -10.54
N GLY A 576 -19.97 -7.82 -11.16
CA GLY A 576 -19.60 -6.41 -11.37
C GLY A 576 -19.04 -5.70 -10.13
N ARG A 577 -19.08 -4.36 -10.11
CA ARG A 577 -18.52 -3.56 -9.01
C ARG A 577 -19.48 -3.34 -7.84
N ALA A 578 -20.78 -3.58 -8.02
CA ALA A 578 -21.80 -3.22 -7.04
C ALA A 578 -21.57 -3.88 -5.68
N LEU A 579 -21.37 -5.20 -5.66
CA LEU A 579 -21.12 -5.94 -4.42
C LEU A 579 -19.90 -5.39 -3.66
N LYS A 580 -18.83 -5.03 -4.39
CA LYS A 580 -17.63 -4.41 -3.80
C LYS A 580 -17.93 -3.08 -3.09
N PHE A 581 -18.93 -2.32 -3.53
CA PHE A 581 -19.33 -1.05 -2.91
C PHE A 581 -20.31 -1.23 -1.73
N TYR A 582 -21.34 -2.07 -1.92
CA TYR A 582 -22.40 -2.31 -0.94
C TYR A 582 -21.94 -3.16 0.24
N ALA A 583 -21.07 -4.16 0.02
CA ALA A 583 -20.53 -4.98 1.10
C ALA A 583 -19.88 -4.13 2.20
N SER A 584 -20.26 -4.36 3.45
CA SER A 584 -19.63 -3.75 4.62
C SER A 584 -18.34 -4.47 5.00
N VAL A 585 -18.32 -5.78 4.83
CA VAL A 585 -17.15 -6.63 5.06
C VAL A 585 -16.88 -7.44 3.80
N ARG A 586 -15.62 -7.55 3.40
CA ARG A 586 -15.17 -8.42 2.30
C ARG A 586 -14.01 -9.28 2.79
N LEU A 587 -14.15 -10.59 2.61
CA LEU A 587 -13.21 -11.61 3.06
C LEU A 587 -12.61 -12.34 1.85
N ASP A 588 -11.29 -12.31 1.72
CA ASP A 588 -10.52 -13.10 0.76
C ASP A 588 -10.03 -14.37 1.45
N VAL A 589 -10.60 -15.52 1.08
CA VAL A 589 -10.35 -16.83 1.69
C VAL A 589 -9.46 -17.66 0.78
N ARG A 590 -8.27 -18.05 1.27
CA ARG A 590 -7.28 -18.83 0.53
C ARG A 590 -6.78 -20.02 1.35
N ARG A 591 -6.60 -21.17 0.68
CA ARG A 591 -5.87 -22.31 1.24
C ARG A 591 -4.37 -22.02 1.20
N ILE A 592 -3.68 -22.19 2.32
CA ILE A 592 -2.22 -21.99 2.43
C ILE A 592 -1.49 -23.32 2.27
N GLU A 593 -1.84 -24.31 3.09
CA GLU A 593 -1.17 -25.60 3.16
C GLU A 593 -2.17 -26.71 3.52
N SER A 594 -1.80 -27.95 3.23
CA SER A 594 -2.58 -29.14 3.61
C SER A 594 -2.06 -29.70 4.92
N LEU A 595 -2.98 -29.95 5.86
CA LEU A 595 -2.68 -30.55 7.16
C LEU A 595 -2.62 -32.07 7.01
N LYS A 596 -1.57 -32.69 7.55
CA LYS A 596 -1.33 -34.14 7.46
C LYS A 596 -1.24 -34.75 8.85
N ASP A 597 -1.84 -35.93 8.99
CA ASP A 597 -1.61 -36.85 10.10
C ASP A 597 -0.96 -38.12 9.55
N GLY A 598 0.32 -38.33 9.85
CA GLY A 598 1.14 -39.33 9.17
C GLY A 598 1.20 -39.12 7.66
N THR A 599 0.60 -40.02 6.89
CA THR A 599 0.50 -39.96 5.42
C THR A 599 -0.78 -39.31 4.91
N ASP A 600 -1.82 -39.22 5.75
CA ASP A 600 -3.16 -38.87 5.33
C ASP A 600 -3.40 -37.36 5.45
N VAL A 601 -4.05 -36.77 4.44
CA VAL A 601 -4.42 -35.36 4.46
C VAL A 601 -5.74 -35.21 5.21
N VAL A 602 -5.68 -34.59 6.39
CA VAL A 602 -6.81 -34.48 7.33
C VAL A 602 -7.52 -33.13 7.29
N GLY A 603 -6.95 -32.14 6.60
CA GLY A 603 -7.53 -30.81 6.50
C GLY A 603 -6.66 -29.82 5.73
N ASN A 604 -7.02 -28.55 5.82
CA ASN A 604 -6.32 -27.44 5.20
C ASN A 604 -6.12 -26.29 6.20
N ARG A 605 -4.93 -25.68 6.17
CA ARG A 605 -4.70 -24.36 6.77
C ARG A 605 -5.27 -23.30 5.84
N THR A 606 -6.13 -22.44 6.36
CA THR A 606 -6.83 -21.41 5.59
C THR A 606 -6.47 -20.04 6.13
N ARG A 607 -6.13 -19.11 5.22
CA ARG A 607 -5.96 -17.69 5.49
C ARG A 607 -7.18 -16.93 5.03
N VAL A 608 -7.67 -16.03 5.88
CA VAL A 608 -8.71 -15.07 5.54
C VAL A 608 -8.16 -13.66 5.71
N LYS A 609 -8.14 -12.88 4.62
CA LYS A 609 -7.79 -11.45 4.66
C LYS A 609 -9.05 -10.60 4.61
N VAL A 610 -9.19 -9.69 5.58
CA VAL A 610 -10.28 -8.72 5.62
C VAL A 610 -9.95 -7.55 4.69
N VAL A 611 -10.24 -7.70 3.39
CA VAL A 611 -9.88 -6.69 2.37
C VAL A 611 -10.73 -5.42 2.41
N LYS A 612 -11.88 -5.49 3.09
CA LYS A 612 -12.74 -4.33 3.37
C LYS A 612 -13.46 -4.55 4.68
N ASN A 613 -13.49 -3.50 5.51
CA ASN A 613 -14.23 -3.47 6.76
C ASN A 613 -14.77 -2.04 6.97
N LYS A 614 -16.09 -1.89 7.12
CA LYS A 614 -16.76 -0.61 7.43
C LYS A 614 -17.14 -0.46 8.91
N VAL A 615 -16.92 -1.49 9.73
CA VAL A 615 -17.30 -1.51 11.15
C VAL A 615 -16.09 -1.49 12.09
N ALA A 616 -14.91 -1.89 11.60
CA ALA A 616 -13.62 -1.76 12.30
C ALA A 616 -12.47 -1.58 11.29
N ALA A 617 -11.22 -1.55 11.78
CA ALA A 617 -10.04 -1.41 10.95
C ALA A 617 -9.92 -2.55 9.91
N PRO A 618 -9.73 -2.25 8.61
CA PRO A 618 -9.55 -3.25 7.56
C PRO A 618 -8.11 -3.80 7.53
N PHE A 619 -7.86 -4.74 6.61
CA PHE A 619 -6.55 -5.33 6.24
C PHE A 619 -5.90 -6.26 7.26
N LYS A 620 -6.57 -6.55 8.37
CA LYS A 620 -6.21 -7.65 9.26
C LYS A 620 -6.36 -9.00 8.55
N GLN A 621 -5.58 -9.97 9.01
CA GLN A 621 -5.57 -11.34 8.49
C GLN A 621 -5.82 -12.30 9.65
N ALA A 622 -6.47 -13.41 9.34
CA ALA A 622 -6.70 -14.51 10.26
C ALA A 622 -6.26 -15.81 9.62
N GLU A 623 -5.69 -16.70 10.41
CA GLU A 623 -5.38 -18.05 9.99
C GLU A 623 -6.02 -19.06 10.93
N PHE A 624 -6.58 -20.11 10.35
CA PHE A 624 -7.22 -21.20 11.10
C PHE A 624 -7.26 -22.46 10.25
N ASP A 625 -7.55 -23.57 10.91
CA ASP A 625 -7.53 -24.90 10.31
C ASP A 625 -8.96 -25.34 9.99
N ILE A 626 -9.17 -25.80 8.76
CA ILE A 626 -10.42 -26.45 8.31
C ILE A 626 -10.15 -27.95 8.19
N MET A 627 -10.76 -28.72 9.07
CA MET A 627 -10.64 -30.18 9.13
C MET A 627 -11.72 -30.84 8.27
N TYR A 628 -11.37 -31.84 7.47
CA TYR A 628 -12.33 -32.50 6.59
C TYR A 628 -13.41 -33.21 7.42
N GLY A 629 -14.68 -33.02 7.02
CA GLY A 629 -15.86 -33.55 7.73
C GLY A 629 -16.17 -32.91 9.08
N LYS A 630 -15.35 -31.98 9.59
CA LYS A 630 -15.56 -31.30 10.89
C LYS A 630 -15.63 -29.77 10.79
N GLY A 631 -15.09 -29.19 9.72
CA GLY A 631 -15.07 -27.75 9.49
C GLY A 631 -13.97 -27.01 10.25
N ILE A 632 -14.23 -25.76 10.60
CA ILE A 632 -13.30 -24.86 11.29
C ILE A 632 -12.99 -25.41 12.68
N SER A 633 -11.71 -25.64 12.96
CA SER A 633 -11.24 -26.04 14.29
C SER A 633 -11.17 -24.82 15.21
N ARG A 634 -12.20 -24.65 16.03
CA ARG A 634 -12.28 -23.59 17.05
C ARG A 634 -11.14 -23.70 18.06
N GLU A 635 -10.90 -24.89 18.61
CA GLU A 635 -9.84 -25.14 19.60
C GLU A 635 -8.46 -24.88 19.00
N GLY A 636 -8.27 -25.25 17.72
CA GLY A 636 -7.06 -24.95 16.98
C GLY A 636 -6.77 -23.45 16.86
N SER A 637 -7.79 -22.67 16.51
CA SER A 637 -7.68 -21.22 16.43
C SER A 637 -7.39 -20.61 17.81
N LEU A 638 -8.02 -21.14 18.86
CA LEU A 638 -7.81 -20.70 20.23
C LEU A 638 -6.36 -20.92 20.70
N ILE A 639 -5.78 -22.07 20.38
CA ILE A 639 -4.37 -22.37 20.70
C ILE A 639 -3.44 -21.41 19.98
N ASP A 640 -3.63 -21.21 18.67
CA ASP A 640 -2.74 -20.36 17.86
C ASP A 640 -2.76 -18.91 18.36
N VAL A 641 -3.95 -18.33 18.56
CA VAL A 641 -4.09 -16.97 19.08
C VAL A 641 -3.63 -16.88 20.54
N GLY A 642 -3.90 -17.89 21.36
CA GLY A 642 -3.46 -17.93 22.75
C GLY A 642 -1.93 -17.93 22.88
N VAL A 643 -1.23 -18.64 21.99
CA VAL A 643 0.24 -18.62 21.92
C VAL A 643 0.75 -17.27 21.43
N GLU A 644 0.17 -16.73 20.36
CA GLU A 644 0.53 -15.41 19.83
C GLU A 644 0.40 -14.31 20.89
N GLN A 645 -0.68 -14.37 21.68
CA GLN A 645 -0.94 -13.43 22.77
C GLN A 645 -0.22 -13.78 24.08
N SER A 646 0.66 -14.79 24.10
CA SER A 646 1.40 -15.23 25.29
C SER A 646 0.51 -15.63 26.48
N ILE A 647 -0.74 -16.05 26.22
CA ILE A 647 -1.67 -16.60 27.21
C ILE A 647 -1.39 -18.10 27.39
N ILE A 648 -1.16 -18.80 26.28
CA ILE A 648 -0.68 -20.18 26.27
C ILE A 648 0.83 -20.15 26.06
N ARG A 649 1.58 -20.83 26.92
CA ARG A 649 3.03 -20.96 26.77
C ARG A 649 3.36 -22.21 25.95
N LYS A 650 4.26 -22.05 24.99
CA LYS A 650 4.80 -23.16 24.18
C LYS A 650 6.27 -23.38 24.52
N SER A 651 6.61 -24.56 25.04
CA SER A 651 7.99 -24.96 25.37
C SER A 651 8.36 -26.21 24.56
N GLY A 652 9.08 -26.00 23.45
CA GLY A 652 9.35 -27.06 22.48
C GLY A 652 8.06 -27.55 21.83
N ALA A 653 7.72 -28.82 22.05
CA ALA A 653 6.47 -29.43 21.59
C ALA A 653 5.32 -29.31 22.59
N TRP A 654 5.55 -28.85 23.82
CA TRP A 654 4.54 -28.81 24.89
C TRP A 654 3.78 -27.48 24.90
N TYR A 655 2.46 -27.56 25.08
CA TYR A 655 1.56 -26.44 25.30
C TYR A 655 1.09 -26.45 26.76
N THR A 656 1.19 -25.31 27.42
CA THR A 656 0.84 -25.16 28.85
C THR A 656 0.03 -23.89 29.09
N TYR A 657 -0.97 -23.98 29.97
CA TYR A 657 -1.82 -22.86 30.38
C TYR A 657 -1.93 -22.85 31.91
N ASP A 658 -1.59 -21.72 32.54
CA ASP A 658 -1.60 -21.51 34.00
C ASP A 658 -0.95 -22.61 34.87
N GLY A 659 0.05 -23.31 34.31
CA GLY A 659 0.74 -24.43 34.98
C GLY A 659 0.26 -25.81 34.55
N ASP A 660 -0.94 -25.92 33.97
CA ASP A 660 -1.49 -27.16 33.45
C ASP A 660 -0.94 -27.47 32.05
N GLN A 661 -0.67 -28.75 31.81
CA GLN A 661 -0.21 -29.25 30.52
C GLN A 661 -1.41 -29.52 29.60
N LEU A 662 -1.63 -28.64 28.63
CA LEU A 662 -2.65 -28.84 27.59
C LEU A 662 -2.31 -30.04 26.70
N GLY A 663 -1.01 -30.29 26.46
CA GLY A 663 -0.55 -31.49 25.76
C GLY A 663 0.74 -31.30 24.97
N GLN A 664 1.29 -32.43 24.50
CA GLN A 664 2.46 -32.48 23.62
C GLN A 664 2.01 -32.51 22.16
N GLY A 665 2.27 -31.43 21.43
CA GLY A 665 1.81 -31.22 20.06
C GLY A 665 0.42 -30.58 19.99
N LYS A 666 0.13 -29.93 18.86
CA LYS A 666 -1.11 -29.17 18.65
C LYS A 666 -2.36 -30.05 18.73
N GLU A 667 -2.31 -31.28 18.21
CA GLU A 667 -3.46 -32.20 18.22
C GLU A 667 -3.87 -32.63 19.63
N LYS A 668 -2.92 -33.00 20.50
CA LYS A 668 -3.24 -33.34 21.89
C LYS A 668 -3.81 -32.13 22.66
N ALA A 669 -3.26 -30.93 22.42
CA ALA A 669 -3.80 -29.72 23.01
C ALA A 669 -5.23 -29.41 22.52
N ARG A 670 -5.58 -29.73 21.28
CA ARG A 670 -6.96 -29.61 20.76
C ARG A 670 -7.91 -30.58 21.43
N GLU A 671 -7.51 -31.82 21.58
CA GLU A 671 -8.30 -32.86 22.24
C GLU A 671 -8.58 -32.47 23.69
N PHE A 672 -7.55 -32.02 24.42
CA PHE A 672 -7.69 -31.51 25.78
C PHE A 672 -8.71 -30.37 25.88
N LEU A 673 -8.63 -29.35 25.02
CA LEU A 673 -9.58 -28.22 25.04
C LEU A 673 -11.00 -28.63 24.63
N ARG A 674 -11.16 -29.70 23.86
CA ARG A 674 -12.47 -30.25 23.52
C ARG A 674 -13.10 -31.00 24.70
N GLU A 675 -12.28 -31.71 25.48
CA GLU A 675 -12.72 -32.41 26.69
C GLU A 675 -12.96 -31.46 27.88
N ASN A 676 -12.30 -30.29 27.88
CA ASN A 676 -12.37 -29.28 28.95
C ASN A 676 -12.91 -27.94 28.41
N PRO A 677 -14.22 -27.84 28.11
CA PRO A 677 -14.82 -26.65 27.50
C PRO A 677 -14.82 -25.41 28.40
N ASP A 678 -14.77 -25.59 29.71
CA ASP A 678 -14.61 -24.55 30.73
C ASP A 678 -13.25 -23.84 30.60
N VAL A 679 -12.16 -24.59 30.46
CA VAL A 679 -10.82 -24.05 30.23
C VAL A 679 -10.75 -23.33 28.88
N ALA A 680 -11.37 -23.91 27.84
CA ALA A 680 -11.44 -23.27 26.53
C ALA A 680 -12.17 -21.91 26.58
N ALA A 681 -13.30 -21.82 27.30
CA ALA A 681 -14.04 -20.58 27.48
C ALA A 681 -13.25 -19.53 28.28
N GLU A 682 -12.50 -19.96 29.30
CA GLU A 682 -11.64 -19.07 30.07
C GLU A 682 -10.52 -18.46 29.21
N ILE A 683 -9.82 -19.28 28.42
CA ILE A 683 -8.77 -18.83 27.51
C ILE A 683 -9.33 -17.85 26.48
N GLU A 684 -10.49 -18.16 25.90
CA GLU A 684 -11.17 -17.30 24.93
C GLU A 684 -11.52 -15.93 25.55
N LYS A 685 -12.09 -15.91 26.74
CA LYS A 685 -12.40 -14.68 27.47
C LYS A 685 -11.14 -13.82 27.67
N LYS A 686 -10.03 -14.42 28.12
CA LYS A 686 -8.75 -13.71 28.30
C LYS A 686 -8.20 -13.16 26.98
N ILE A 687 -8.32 -13.91 25.88
CA ILE A 687 -7.90 -13.46 24.54
C ILE A 687 -8.72 -12.24 24.11
N LEU A 688 -10.04 -12.31 24.22
CA LEU A 688 -10.95 -11.25 23.80
C LEU A 688 -10.76 -9.97 24.63
N GLU A 689 -10.62 -10.10 25.95
CA GLU A 689 -10.34 -8.97 26.86
C GLU A 689 -9.00 -8.29 26.52
N LYS A 690 -7.94 -9.08 26.32
CA LYS A 690 -6.61 -8.53 25.97
C LYS A 690 -6.59 -7.81 24.63
N LEU A 691 -7.39 -8.27 23.67
CA LEU A 691 -7.46 -7.70 22.33
C LEU A 691 -8.53 -6.61 22.20
N GLY A 692 -9.28 -6.31 23.27
CA GLY A 692 -10.34 -5.30 23.28
C GLY A 692 -11.51 -5.63 22.35
N VAL A 693 -11.77 -6.92 22.11
CA VAL A 693 -12.83 -7.39 21.22
C VAL A 693 -14.02 -7.85 22.08
N GLY A 694 -15.18 -7.19 21.94
CA GLY A 694 -16.41 -7.61 22.61
C GLY A 694 -16.56 -7.24 24.10
N THR A 695 -15.67 -6.43 24.69
CA THR A 695 -15.79 -5.93 26.09
C THR A 695 -16.83 -4.82 26.20
N GLY A 696 -18.10 -5.17 26.01
CA GLY A 696 -19.23 -4.24 26.01
C GLY A 696 -20.52 -4.78 26.61
N ALA A 697 -20.52 -5.97 27.22
CA ALA A 697 -21.68 -6.54 27.90
C ALA A 697 -21.24 -7.24 29.19
N GLY A 698 -21.60 -6.67 30.34
CA GLY A 698 -21.29 -7.26 31.65
C GLY A 698 -21.88 -6.54 32.86
N ASP A 699 -21.94 -5.20 32.90
CA ASP A 699 -22.38 -4.45 34.11
C ASP A 699 -23.29 -3.24 33.77
N ALA A 700 -24.44 -3.49 33.16
CA ALA A 700 -25.51 -2.49 33.02
C ALA A 700 -26.88 -3.04 33.47
N ALA A 701 -26.87 -3.98 34.41
CA ALA A 701 -28.05 -4.39 35.19
C ALA A 701 -28.07 -3.64 36.54
N SER A 702 -28.08 -2.32 36.48
CA SER A 702 -28.62 -1.49 37.56
C SER A 702 -29.28 -0.28 36.89
N GLY A 703 -30.52 -0.47 36.45
CA GLY A 703 -31.35 0.68 36.09
C GLY A 703 -31.49 1.62 37.29
N PRO A 704 -31.67 2.93 37.08
CA PRO A 704 -31.95 3.83 38.19
C PRO A 704 -33.27 3.40 38.84
N GLU A 705 -33.24 3.10 40.14
CA GLU A 705 -34.45 2.93 40.96
C GLU A 705 -35.35 4.16 40.78
N LEU A 706 -36.53 3.95 40.22
CA LEU A 706 -37.60 4.95 40.28
C LEU A 706 -38.10 5.01 41.73
N PRO A 707 -38.35 6.21 42.29
CA PRO A 707 -38.85 6.32 43.65
C PRO A 707 -40.25 5.71 43.77
N PRO A 708 -40.61 5.16 44.94
CA PRO A 708 -41.92 4.53 45.14
C PRO A 708 -43.02 5.58 45.02
N VAL A 709 -44.03 5.24 44.23
CA VAL A 709 -45.27 6.02 44.09
C VAL A 709 -46.18 5.57 45.23
N ASP A 710 -46.44 6.45 46.21
CA ASP A 710 -47.53 6.26 47.17
C ASP A 710 -48.86 6.39 46.42
N PHE A 711 -49.77 5.44 46.67
CA PHE A 711 -51.08 5.31 46.01
C PHE A 711 -52.04 6.47 46.27
#